data_AF-A0AA36JC07-F1
#
_entry.id   AF-A0AA36JC07-F1
#
_cell.length_a   1.000
_cell.length_b   1.000
_cell.length_c   1.000
_cell.angle_alpha   90.00
_cell.angle_beta   90.00
_cell.angle_gamma   90.00
#
_symmetry.space_group_name_H-M   'P 1'
#
loop_
_entity.id
_entity.type
_entity.pdbx_description
1 polymer ?
#
loop_
_entity_poly.entity_id
_entity_poly.type
_entity_poly.pdbx_seq_one_letter_code
_entity_poly.pdbx_strand_id
1 'polypeptide(L)'
;MWWLLLRVAVASSTCRVARQAPALLQMQAKEGLLVSRRSTWHLLENADGNCLQATMQPQNGLRPTMAPCDQQNMLQKWEFDDMTGLIKHSAGRCLDASQREMNGGVIHLWQCDVTNENQMWEWKNDSHHIKSRSGVCMDAPNPTHAGTPVHMWECLEDISNQRWRWVPVGAGNFTTAEPTTTEAGGVSTSSLPRTTSTTTPQPLSAVRNCQLEPLVEGSGCKQLQIFEDERFGLGANGQETEGRHRCLEQMREVKGDSFVHSVGRCEVWRCGTAARLRMSAGPGGGLSSSPDAVALVGANGQYVSADEDGSMHSSEESFVPEALFEMKEVEPGKVTLKAKSNDKFVKAVPGGHLVAETWHWDDWEVFSLEKHEDGQFALRSFHNLFITVGEGGSISATSPQGTGNAAFQVLNKSQAAWEEAGGRTRVDFGKTISMEFTHATCSRPSEKATVRCCSEDGTVESGGCLGNKTLPGAHALCEERGLQLCSAQQVRACADCAGCGKIWTSGTCTASEGLTQRRLNLRNDRAGVFSELCQYQPGKGGLHGEEERSAVLVKLMEWNYNDIAKECTEYLAPNGFEAVQVAPVTEHVVGYQWWVKYQPVSAGLDTRSGTEAEFKAMVATCRAVGVEVIVDILMNHMASPCQEAQSKHGTDDMPCAGWGGSKFGNRKAQGARGWDASTPANFHHSPDDETKPLCSVGPHSGWLCPDDDCTPCDMYSLPDYNTELQEVRDMQYKHLAELFHIGVTGLRVDAAIYHHVYELADMLNRLPWDLVYQEWWGEYPPQDRTDHVGLYRDVAYRWHLVNRLAGKNATDLGEVFDLDGGVFGITQDMAVYPFAYHDGRSRDADPEIATYKNGLAYHQQQKFFLSWPLGNTVLVWGGYGWRDLNHGPPGCDKADGDHCSPLPVYDESGNAQCMPAPTESPLPRDEARERRWICEHRWQGVAGMMHFRKSCRTKGVSKVWKDDEVALGRAAFRLGEDCFVALVRGRRPEEPPEAEVVGVGGTWDLQGFHVGLPAGRYCDMSSLHTQGGWDQTSCPRTVEVDANGIVLRGAVTQGELLAIHTGARLKVLLS
;
A
#
# COMPACT_ATOMS: atom_id res chain seq x y z
N MET A 1 2.62 -48.77 61.50
CA MET A 1 3.08 -48.21 62.80
C MET A 1 3.93 -46.98 62.47
N TRP A 2 3.41 -45.76 62.53
CA TRP A 2 3.24 -44.94 63.75
C TRP A 2 4.54 -44.69 64.53
N TRP A 3 5.05 -43.45 64.40
CA TRP A 3 5.54 -42.51 65.43
C TRP A 3 6.54 -42.95 66.52
N LEU A 4 7.63 -42.17 66.67
CA LEU A 4 8.18 -41.48 67.87
C LEU A 4 9.68 -41.17 67.64
N LEU A 5 10.13 -39.93 67.40
CA LEU A 5 10.35 -38.78 68.31
C LEU A 5 11.57 -38.86 69.28
N LEU A 6 12.61 -38.11 68.89
CA LEU A 6 13.31 -37.03 69.63
C LEU A 6 14.16 -37.32 70.90
N ARG A 7 15.47 -36.98 70.83
CA ARG A 7 16.21 -35.95 71.65
C ARG A 7 17.74 -36.06 71.45
N VAL A 8 18.44 -35.05 70.92
CA VAL A 8 19.08 -33.83 71.53
C VAL A 8 20.53 -34.04 72.01
N ALA A 9 21.47 -33.24 71.47
CA ALA A 9 22.58 -32.57 72.19
C ALA A 9 23.22 -31.44 71.31
N VAL A 10 23.15 -30.14 71.70
CA VAL A 10 24.22 -29.22 72.23
C VAL A 10 25.09 -28.55 71.10
N ALA A 11 25.35 -27.23 70.98
CA ALA A 11 25.51 -26.10 71.94
C ALA A 11 25.29 -24.67 71.35
N SER A 12 24.97 -23.71 72.25
CA SER A 12 25.16 -22.23 72.33
C SER A 12 25.50 -21.39 71.08
N SER A 13 24.83 -20.26 70.78
CA SER A 13 24.75 -19.02 71.60
C SER A 13 23.54 -18.10 71.24
N THR A 14 23.22 -17.18 72.16
CA THR A 14 22.06 -16.28 72.41
C THR A 14 21.71 -15.25 71.29
N CYS A 15 20.45 -15.04 70.86
CA CYS A 15 19.27 -14.29 71.41
C CYS A 15 19.36 -12.74 71.27
N ARG A 16 18.51 -12.01 70.50
CA ARG A 16 17.07 -11.62 70.67
C ARG A 16 16.51 -10.98 69.36
N VAL A 17 15.21 -10.86 68.99
CA VAL A 17 13.87 -11.25 69.51
C VAL A 17 12.77 -10.94 68.43
N ALA A 18 11.69 -11.75 68.45
CA ALA A 18 10.25 -11.58 68.05
C ALA A 18 9.86 -11.28 66.57
N ARG A 19 9.07 -12.15 65.87
CA ARG A 19 7.65 -12.63 66.01
C ARG A 19 6.63 -11.61 65.43
N GLN A 20 5.60 -11.98 64.64
CA GLN A 20 4.64 -13.08 64.81
C GLN A 20 3.76 -13.33 63.55
N ALA A 21 3.04 -14.47 63.54
CA ALA A 21 2.31 -15.12 62.44
C ALA A 21 0.73 -15.03 62.58
N PRO A 22 -0.08 -15.61 61.67
CA PRO A 22 -1.50 -15.26 61.38
C PRO A 22 -2.57 -16.24 61.93
N ALA A 23 -3.88 -15.92 61.80
CA ALA A 23 -4.98 -16.82 61.34
C ALA A 23 -6.45 -16.33 61.61
N LEU A 24 -7.31 -16.49 60.57
CA LEU A 24 -8.73 -16.95 60.51
C LEU A 24 -9.89 -16.24 61.26
N LEU A 25 -10.89 -15.71 60.51
CA LEU A 25 -12.30 -16.20 60.41
C LEU A 25 -13.19 -15.25 59.54
N GLN A 26 -14.15 -15.81 58.79
CA GLN A 26 -15.24 -15.09 58.10
C GLN A 26 -16.40 -14.74 59.08
N MET A 27 -17.01 -13.55 58.95
CA MET A 27 -18.47 -13.32 58.77
C MET A 27 -18.86 -11.82 58.80
N GLN A 28 -19.52 -11.40 57.71
CA GLN A 28 -20.62 -10.41 57.57
C GLN A 28 -20.45 -8.89 57.86
N ALA A 29 -20.48 -8.14 56.73
CA ALA A 29 -21.33 -7.00 56.38
C ALA A 29 -21.48 -5.77 57.33
N LYS A 30 -21.00 -4.63 56.83
CA LYS A 30 -21.72 -3.35 56.87
C LYS A 30 -21.45 -2.57 55.59
N GLU A 31 -22.50 -2.40 54.79
CA GLU A 31 -22.58 -1.46 53.67
C GLU A 31 -22.36 -0.01 54.14
N GLY A 32 -21.86 0.83 53.23
CA GLY A 32 -22.04 2.29 53.31
C GLY A 32 -20.76 3.11 53.51
N LEU A 33 -19.94 3.23 52.45
CA LEU A 33 -19.38 4.47 51.89
C LEU A 33 -18.19 4.11 50.99
N LEU A 34 -18.47 3.71 49.74
CA LEU A 34 -17.49 3.86 48.66
C LEU A 34 -17.61 5.29 48.16
N VAL A 35 -16.79 6.19 48.71
CA VAL A 35 -16.43 7.40 47.98
C VAL A 35 -15.59 6.92 46.79
N SER A 36 -16.20 6.88 45.61
CA SER A 36 -15.52 6.79 44.34
C SER A 36 -14.44 7.89 44.29
N ARG A 37 -13.15 7.53 44.43
CA ARG A 37 -12.07 8.38 43.92
C ARG A 37 -12.27 8.45 42.41
N ARG A 38 -12.76 9.59 41.91
CA ARG A 38 -12.79 9.87 40.48
C ARG A 38 -11.33 9.91 40.00
N SER A 39 -10.93 8.99 39.12
CA SER A 39 -9.69 9.09 38.35
C SER A 39 -9.76 10.38 37.53
N THR A 40 -8.90 11.35 37.82
CA THR A 40 -8.80 12.57 37.03
C THR A 40 -7.82 12.33 35.90
N TRP A 41 -8.34 12.12 34.69
CA TRP A 41 -7.53 12.04 33.48
C TRP A 41 -6.91 13.40 33.16
N HIS A 42 -5.67 13.37 32.68
CA HIS A 42 -4.92 14.54 32.25
C HIS A 42 -4.43 14.32 30.82
N LEU A 43 -4.22 15.41 30.08
CA LEU A 43 -3.33 15.39 28.93
C LEU A 43 -1.89 15.54 29.41
N LEU A 44 -0.97 14.87 28.73
CA LEU A 44 0.47 15.02 28.96
C LEU A 44 1.05 15.85 27.83
N GLU A 45 1.05 17.17 28.01
CA GLU A 45 1.44 18.17 27.01
C GLU A 45 2.94 18.45 27.12
N ASN A 46 3.64 18.51 25.98
CA ASN A 46 5.00 19.02 25.92
C ASN A 46 5.00 20.56 25.81
N ALA A 47 6.04 21.22 26.32
CA ALA A 47 6.15 22.69 26.30
C ALA A 47 6.03 23.32 24.90
N ASP A 48 6.31 22.57 23.83
CA ASP A 48 6.17 23.01 22.43
C ASP A 48 4.77 22.77 21.82
N GLY A 49 3.80 22.27 22.60
CA GLY A 49 2.36 22.41 22.32
C GLY A 49 1.59 21.17 21.86
N ASN A 50 2.26 20.03 21.60
CA ASN A 50 1.57 18.76 21.35
C ASN A 50 1.50 17.89 22.61
N CYS A 51 0.55 16.96 22.63
CA CYS A 51 0.28 16.03 23.71
C CYS A 51 0.70 14.61 23.35
N LEU A 52 1.12 13.86 24.37
CA LEU A 52 1.41 12.44 24.23
C LEU A 52 0.12 11.67 23.92
N GLN A 53 0.15 10.85 22.88
CA GLN A 53 -0.95 10.06 22.37
C GLN A 53 -0.54 8.58 22.26
N ALA A 54 -1.46 7.68 22.58
CA ALA A 54 -1.34 6.26 22.26
C ALA A 54 -2.60 5.75 21.55
N THR A 55 -2.75 4.44 21.29
CA THR A 55 -3.90 3.88 20.55
C THR A 55 -5.01 3.40 21.49
N MET A 56 -6.22 3.17 20.96
CA MET A 56 -7.40 2.70 21.71
C MET A 56 -7.26 1.22 22.12
N GLN A 57 -6.37 0.47 21.46
CA GLN A 57 -6.08 -0.94 21.72
C GLN A 57 -4.58 -1.15 22.02
N PRO A 58 -4.05 -0.59 23.11
CA PRO A 58 -2.62 -0.62 23.35
C PRO A 58 -2.16 -2.03 23.72
N GLN A 59 -1.28 -2.59 22.89
CA GLN A 59 -0.56 -3.84 23.15
C GLN A 59 0.83 -3.56 23.72
N ASN A 60 1.42 -4.58 24.35
CA ASN A 60 2.79 -4.53 24.83
C ASN A 60 3.75 -4.20 23.67
N GLY A 61 4.62 -3.21 23.84
CA GLY A 61 5.60 -2.78 22.83
C GLY A 61 5.18 -1.56 22.00
N LEU A 62 3.94 -1.10 22.10
CA LEU A 62 3.43 0.05 21.33
C LEU A 62 4.06 1.37 21.80
N ARG A 63 4.59 2.19 20.89
CA ARG A 63 5.22 3.46 21.26
C ARG A 63 4.21 4.61 21.27
N PRO A 64 4.14 5.41 22.35
CA PRO A 64 3.34 6.62 22.37
C PRO A 64 4.03 7.72 21.56
N THR A 65 3.24 8.58 20.91
CA THR A 65 3.69 9.60 19.95
C THR A 65 3.12 10.97 20.29
N MET A 66 3.72 12.03 19.77
CA MET A 66 3.22 13.39 19.92
C MET A 66 2.05 13.65 18.95
N ALA A 67 1.01 14.35 19.38
CA ALA A 67 -0.10 14.75 18.53
C ALA A 67 -0.73 16.08 19.03
N PRO A 68 -1.45 16.85 18.20
CA PRO A 68 -2.15 18.05 18.66
C PRO A 68 -3.04 17.75 19.88
N CYS A 69 -2.92 18.58 20.91
CA CYS A 69 -3.64 18.38 22.16
C CYS A 69 -5.16 18.45 21.98
N ASP A 70 -5.86 17.38 22.34
CA ASP A 70 -7.32 17.30 22.31
C ASP A 70 -7.86 16.76 23.64
N GLN A 71 -8.56 17.61 24.39
CA GLN A 71 -9.14 17.28 25.70
C GLN A 71 -10.26 16.23 25.63
N GLN A 72 -10.89 16.07 24.46
CA GLN A 72 -11.94 15.08 24.24
C GLN A 72 -11.36 13.74 23.81
N ASN A 73 -10.17 13.72 23.21
CA ASN A 73 -9.52 12.52 22.73
C ASN A 73 -9.10 11.58 23.87
N MET A 74 -9.75 10.42 23.95
CA MET A 74 -9.42 9.38 24.95
C MET A 74 -8.00 8.84 24.77
N LEU A 75 -7.43 8.91 23.56
CA LEU A 75 -6.07 8.46 23.25
C LEU A 75 -4.96 9.27 23.92
N GLN A 76 -5.27 10.49 24.37
CA GLN A 76 -4.31 11.38 25.00
C GLN A 76 -4.50 11.47 26.51
N LYS A 77 -5.32 10.57 27.08
CA LYS A 77 -5.65 10.59 28.50
C LYS A 77 -4.71 9.70 29.29
N TRP A 78 -4.00 10.34 30.21
CA TRP A 78 -3.00 9.74 31.08
C TRP A 78 -3.32 10.04 32.54
N GLU A 79 -2.91 9.13 33.41
CA GLU A 79 -3.00 9.25 34.86
C GLU A 79 -1.63 8.92 35.45
N PHE A 80 -1.10 9.80 36.29
CA PHE A 80 0.13 9.54 37.04
C PHE A 80 -0.23 9.20 38.50
N ASP A 81 0.23 8.04 38.95
CA ASP A 81 0.12 7.61 40.34
C ASP A 81 1.45 7.92 41.05
N ASP A 82 1.44 8.93 41.91
CA ASP A 82 2.62 9.41 42.63
C ASP A 82 3.15 8.40 43.66
N MET A 83 2.29 7.53 44.20
CA MET A 83 2.66 6.50 45.16
C MET A 83 3.42 5.36 44.46
N THR A 84 2.92 4.90 43.30
CA THR A 84 3.52 3.76 42.57
C THR A 84 4.55 4.19 41.53
N GLY A 85 4.48 5.42 41.02
CA GLY A 85 5.30 5.93 39.94
C GLY A 85 4.79 5.54 38.55
N LEU A 86 3.65 4.87 38.43
CA LEU A 86 3.11 4.47 37.13
C LEU A 86 2.49 5.66 36.39
N ILE A 87 2.78 5.77 35.09
CA ILE A 87 2.02 6.61 34.17
C ILE A 87 1.15 5.69 33.32
N LYS A 88 -0.16 5.76 33.55
CA LYS A 88 -1.16 4.87 32.96
C LYS A 88 -1.96 5.57 31.87
N HIS A 89 -2.12 4.91 30.75
CA HIS A 89 -2.98 5.32 29.64
C HIS A 89 -4.45 4.94 29.91
N SER A 90 -5.38 5.70 29.35
CA SER A 90 -6.83 5.49 29.50
C SER A 90 -7.32 4.12 29.04
N ALA A 91 -6.63 3.49 28.09
CA ALA A 91 -6.93 2.15 27.61
C ALA A 91 -6.21 1.04 28.40
N GLY A 92 -5.56 1.37 29.54
CA GLY A 92 -5.19 0.41 30.58
C GLY A 92 -3.76 -0.12 30.58
N ARG A 93 -2.86 0.42 29.75
CA ARG A 93 -1.41 0.12 29.74
C ARG A 93 -0.60 1.21 30.44
N CYS A 94 0.63 0.90 30.81
CA CYS A 94 1.55 1.84 31.46
C CYS A 94 2.78 2.12 30.60
N LEU A 95 3.35 3.33 30.74
CA LEU A 95 4.62 3.67 30.10
C LEU A 95 5.75 2.84 30.70
N ASP A 96 6.53 2.22 29.83
CA ASP A 96 7.66 1.34 30.13
C ASP A 96 8.89 1.78 29.33
N ALA A 97 10.02 1.91 30.01
CA ALA A 97 11.32 2.18 29.41
C ALA A 97 12.35 1.12 29.84
N SER A 98 12.43 0.02 29.10
CA SER A 98 13.40 -1.05 29.39
C SER A 98 14.85 -0.62 29.23
N GLN A 99 15.09 0.43 28.42
CA GLN A 99 16.40 1.06 28.22
C GLN A 99 16.51 2.41 28.94
N ARG A 100 15.91 2.53 30.14
CA ARG A 100 15.78 3.78 30.92
C ARG A 100 17.07 4.55 31.21
N GLU A 101 18.25 3.94 31.10
CA GLU A 101 19.54 4.58 31.37
C GLU A 101 20.28 5.06 30.10
N MET A 102 19.74 4.78 28.90
CA MET A 102 20.41 5.01 27.62
C MET A 102 19.78 6.18 26.85
N ASN A 103 20.60 7.08 26.29
CA ASN A 103 20.15 8.09 25.34
C ASN A 103 19.62 7.42 24.06
N GLY A 104 18.42 7.78 23.64
CA GLY A 104 17.66 7.11 22.59
C GLY A 104 16.93 5.85 23.06
N GLY A 105 16.96 5.55 24.36
CA GLY A 105 16.29 4.37 24.93
C GLY A 105 14.79 4.39 24.68
N VAL A 106 14.22 3.24 24.33
CA VAL A 106 12.82 3.16 23.87
C VAL A 106 11.83 3.34 25.02
N ILE A 107 10.86 4.24 24.82
CA ILE A 107 9.64 4.32 25.64
C ILE A 107 8.49 3.67 24.87
N HIS A 108 7.78 2.77 25.52
CA HIS A 108 6.65 2.05 24.94
C HIS A 108 5.59 1.74 26.00
N LEU A 109 4.47 1.14 25.59
CA LEU A 109 3.40 0.72 26.47
C LEU A 109 3.56 -0.73 26.84
N TRP A 110 3.35 -1.05 28.12
CA TRP A 110 3.38 -2.40 28.62
C TRP A 110 2.26 -2.63 29.65
N GLN A 111 2.06 -3.90 30.02
CA GLN A 111 1.18 -4.24 31.12
C GLN A 111 1.67 -3.57 32.39
N CYS A 112 0.77 -2.86 33.08
CA CYS A 112 1.08 -2.15 34.31
C CYS A 112 1.57 -3.10 35.40
N ASP A 113 2.78 -2.89 35.89
CA ASP A 113 3.39 -3.66 36.98
C ASP A 113 4.13 -2.71 37.93
N VAL A 114 3.60 -2.59 39.15
CA VAL A 114 4.15 -1.73 40.22
C VAL A 114 5.50 -2.20 40.76
N THR A 115 5.95 -3.40 40.38
CA THR A 115 7.26 -3.95 40.75
C THR A 115 8.30 -3.79 39.65
N ASN A 116 7.89 -3.41 38.44
CA ASN A 116 8.78 -3.23 37.30
C ASN A 116 9.43 -1.85 37.33
N GLU A 117 10.74 -1.81 37.57
CA GLU A 117 11.52 -0.56 37.62
C GLU A 117 11.45 0.26 36.32
N ASN A 118 11.21 -0.38 35.17
CA ASN A 118 11.09 0.31 33.87
C ASN A 118 9.85 1.21 33.78
N GLN A 119 8.85 0.98 34.63
CA GLN A 119 7.59 1.71 34.65
C GLN A 119 7.51 2.72 35.78
N MET A 120 8.58 2.85 36.58
CA MET A 120 8.62 3.75 37.71
C MET A 120 9.15 5.11 37.30
N TRP A 121 8.23 6.06 37.18
CA TRP A 121 8.50 7.45 36.83
C TRP A 121 8.43 8.36 38.06
N GLU A 122 9.09 9.50 37.94
CA GLU A 122 9.09 10.59 38.90
C GLU A 122 8.81 11.90 38.16
N TRP A 123 7.79 12.61 38.62
CA TRP A 123 7.49 13.96 38.17
C TRP A 123 8.30 14.98 38.99
N LYS A 124 9.20 15.72 38.32
CA LYS A 124 10.00 16.78 38.95
C LYS A 124 9.32 18.12 38.75
N ASN A 125 8.54 18.54 39.75
CA ASN A 125 7.69 19.73 39.66
C ASN A 125 8.48 21.04 39.42
N ASP A 126 9.71 21.14 39.93
CA ASP A 126 10.54 22.35 39.79
C ASP A 126 11.18 22.47 38.39
N SER A 127 11.47 21.35 37.72
CA SER A 127 12.12 21.32 36.39
C SER A 127 11.17 20.93 35.25
N HIS A 128 9.92 20.58 35.55
CA HIS A 128 8.92 20.04 34.62
C HIS A 128 9.36 18.78 33.86
N HIS A 129 10.25 17.98 34.45
CA HIS A 129 10.73 16.73 33.82
C HIS A 129 9.92 15.52 34.28
N ILE A 130 9.73 14.58 33.36
CA ILE A 130 9.31 13.21 33.66
C ILE A 130 10.56 12.35 33.59
N LYS A 131 11.03 11.89 34.75
CA LYS A 131 12.28 11.13 34.87
C LYS A 131 11.98 9.68 35.27
N SER A 132 12.69 8.72 34.69
CA SER A 132 12.68 7.36 35.25
C SER A 132 13.40 7.34 36.60
N ARG A 133 12.83 6.70 37.64
CA ARG A 133 13.38 6.70 39.01
C ARG A 133 14.82 6.16 39.09
N SER A 134 15.18 5.25 38.20
CA SER A 134 16.52 4.67 38.07
C SER A 134 17.17 4.97 36.71
N GLY A 135 16.75 6.02 36.01
CA GLY A 135 17.22 6.32 34.65
C GLY A 135 17.28 7.81 34.31
N VAL A 136 17.14 8.11 33.02
CA VAL A 136 17.18 9.46 32.44
C VAL A 136 15.77 10.01 32.19
N CYS A 137 15.64 11.12 31.45
CA CYS A 137 14.38 11.84 31.25
C CYS A 137 13.64 11.41 29.98
N MET A 138 12.33 11.60 29.98
CA MET A 138 11.49 11.47 28.78
C MET A 138 11.66 12.70 27.89
N ASP A 139 12.02 12.46 26.64
CA ASP A 139 12.29 13.46 25.62
C ASP A 139 11.39 13.22 24.41
N ALA A 140 10.80 14.31 23.89
CA ALA A 140 10.07 14.33 22.64
C ALA A 140 10.94 14.97 21.54
N PRO A 141 11.72 14.22 20.76
CA PRO A 141 12.80 14.77 19.92
C PRO A 141 12.32 15.78 18.86
N ASN A 142 11.08 15.65 18.39
CA ASN A 142 10.41 16.65 17.57
C ASN A 142 8.99 16.89 18.09
N PRO A 143 8.82 17.71 19.15
CA PRO A 143 7.57 17.80 19.87
C PRO A 143 6.48 18.50 19.06
N THR A 144 6.83 19.30 18.04
CA THR A 144 5.88 20.00 17.17
C THR A 144 5.32 19.14 16.04
N HIS A 145 5.95 18.01 15.72
CA HIS A 145 5.54 17.11 14.64
C HIS A 145 4.63 15.99 15.16
N ALA A 146 3.45 15.85 14.57
CA ALA A 146 2.51 14.80 14.95
C ALA A 146 3.05 13.43 14.48
N GLY A 147 2.97 12.41 15.33
CA GLY A 147 3.47 11.06 15.06
C GLY A 147 4.88 10.78 15.59
N THR A 148 5.61 11.78 16.08
CA THR A 148 6.96 11.58 16.62
C THR A 148 6.94 10.80 17.94
N PRO A 149 7.66 9.66 18.07
CA PRO A 149 7.71 8.91 19.32
C PRO A 149 8.60 9.59 20.36
N VAL A 150 8.24 9.45 21.62
CA VAL A 150 9.11 9.86 22.75
C VAL A 150 10.17 8.80 23.04
N HIS A 151 11.31 9.22 23.57
CA HIS A 151 12.40 8.34 23.97
C HIS A 151 13.03 8.77 25.31
N MET A 152 13.99 7.98 25.80
CA MET A 152 14.82 8.29 26.94
C MET A 152 16.02 9.13 26.50
N TRP A 153 16.31 10.23 27.20
CA TRP A 153 17.49 11.05 26.97
C TRP A 153 18.01 11.64 28.28
N GLU A 154 19.30 11.93 28.35
CA GLU A 154 19.90 12.60 29.51
C GLU A 154 19.08 13.84 29.88
N CYS A 155 18.89 14.06 31.18
CA CYS A 155 18.07 15.15 31.66
C CYS A 155 18.81 16.47 31.44
N LEU A 156 18.36 17.26 30.46
CA LEU A 156 18.96 18.54 30.11
C LEU A 156 18.11 19.67 30.69
N GLU A 157 18.76 20.63 31.35
CA GLU A 157 18.07 21.83 31.86
C GLU A 157 17.79 22.80 30.70
N ASP A 158 16.66 23.50 30.76
CA ASP A 158 16.27 24.57 29.82
C ASP A 158 15.97 24.22 28.35
N ILE A 159 15.68 22.95 28.05
CA ILE A 159 15.16 22.55 26.72
C ILE A 159 13.66 22.24 26.77
N SER A 160 12.91 22.71 25.77
CA SER A 160 11.44 22.62 25.73
C SER A 160 10.96 21.19 25.46
N ASN A 161 11.70 20.41 24.67
CA ASN A 161 11.37 19.03 24.31
C ASN A 161 11.44 18.02 25.46
N GLN A 162 11.98 18.38 26.63
CA GLN A 162 11.94 17.56 27.86
C GLN A 162 11.03 18.13 28.95
N ARG A 163 10.33 19.25 28.67
CA ARG A 163 9.42 19.90 29.61
C ARG A 163 8.00 19.50 29.33
N TRP A 164 7.35 18.97 30.36
CA TRP A 164 6.00 18.43 30.26
C TRP A 164 5.03 19.19 31.16
N ARG A 165 3.74 19.07 30.89
CA ARG A 165 2.67 19.64 31.70
C ARG A 165 1.51 18.68 31.76
N TRP A 166 1.05 18.41 32.99
CA TRP A 166 -0.20 17.70 33.24
C TRP A 166 -1.37 18.68 33.11
N VAL A 167 -2.16 18.55 32.04
CA VAL A 167 -3.32 19.41 31.80
C VAL A 167 -4.60 18.70 32.23
N PRO A 168 -5.35 19.19 33.23
CA PRO A 168 -6.58 18.57 33.67
C PRO A 168 -7.66 18.56 32.58
N VAL A 169 -8.35 17.44 32.42
CA VAL A 169 -9.52 17.35 31.53
C VAL A 169 -10.78 17.75 32.32
N GLY A 170 -11.33 18.94 32.06
CA GLY A 170 -12.39 19.57 32.87
C GLY A 170 -13.83 19.26 32.44
N ALA A 171 -14.67 18.94 33.43
CA ALA A 171 -16.14 18.95 33.35
C ALA A 171 -16.69 20.38 33.12
N GLY A 172 -17.63 20.57 32.19
CA GLY A 172 -18.14 21.89 31.82
C GLY A 172 -19.22 22.48 32.76
N ASN A 173 -19.09 23.76 33.12
CA ASN A 173 -20.00 24.90 32.80
C ASN A 173 -20.09 26.01 33.88
N PHE A 174 -20.39 27.24 33.39
CA PHE A 174 -20.89 28.48 34.02
C PHE A 174 -19.92 29.66 34.26
N THR A 175 -20.15 30.72 33.46
CA THR A 175 -20.09 32.19 33.70
C THR A 175 -19.52 32.71 35.03
N THR A 176 -18.62 33.70 35.00
CA THR A 176 -18.91 35.14 35.28
C THR A 176 -17.68 36.03 35.09
N ALA A 177 -17.98 37.32 34.86
CA ALA A 177 -17.16 38.46 34.47
C ALA A 177 -15.89 38.79 35.29
N GLU A 178 -15.01 39.57 34.63
CA GLU A 178 -14.03 40.56 35.12
C GLU A 178 -14.40 41.26 36.47
N PRO A 179 -13.46 41.84 37.27
CA PRO A 179 -12.50 42.85 36.76
C PRO A 179 -11.13 43.06 37.50
N THR A 180 -10.24 43.77 36.80
CA THR A 180 -9.25 44.82 37.22
C THR A 180 -8.38 44.66 38.49
N THR A 181 -7.07 44.93 38.35
CA THR A 181 -6.32 46.12 38.87
C THR A 181 -4.80 45.92 38.62
N THR A 182 -4.15 46.75 37.78
CA THR A 182 -3.11 47.80 38.11
C THR A 182 -1.93 47.30 38.98
N GLU A 183 -0.65 47.54 38.67
CA GLU A 183 -0.03 48.83 38.30
C GLU A 183 1.47 48.67 37.90
N ALA A 184 1.93 49.57 37.01
CA ALA A 184 3.24 50.24 36.82
C ALA A 184 4.60 49.55 37.18
N GLY A 185 5.71 49.75 36.48
CA GLY A 185 6.09 50.67 35.40
C GLY A 185 7.64 50.77 35.28
N GLY A 186 8.17 51.38 34.20
CA GLY A 186 9.58 51.80 34.12
C GLY A 186 10.15 51.93 32.70
N VAL A 187 10.37 53.17 32.26
CA VAL A 187 10.83 53.60 30.93
C VAL A 187 12.27 54.17 31.02
N SER A 188 13.09 53.99 29.97
CA SER A 188 14.14 54.93 29.45
C SER A 188 15.15 54.16 28.58
N THR A 189 15.87 54.64 27.55
CA THR A 189 15.74 55.52 26.37
C THR A 189 17.17 55.71 25.79
N SER A 190 17.29 55.92 24.47
CA SER A 190 18.49 56.33 23.68
C SER A 190 19.51 55.22 23.31
N SER A 191 20.05 55.09 22.09
CA SER A 191 20.28 56.05 21.00
C SER A 191 20.48 55.34 19.62
N LEU A 192 20.15 56.02 18.52
CA LEU A 192 20.36 55.63 17.10
C LEU A 192 21.74 56.14 16.59
N PRO A 193 22.34 55.54 15.53
CA PRO A 193 22.05 56.00 14.17
C PRO A 193 21.87 54.88 13.13
N ARG A 194 21.35 55.33 11.99
CA ARG A 194 20.62 54.62 10.94
C ARG A 194 21.54 54.24 9.78
N THR A 195 21.58 52.96 9.40
CA THR A 195 21.98 52.51 8.05
C THR A 195 21.13 51.31 7.62
N THR A 196 20.27 51.56 6.63
CA THR A 196 19.64 50.62 5.68
C THR A 196 19.17 49.26 6.22
N SER A 197 17.90 49.22 6.64
CA SER A 197 17.10 47.99 6.60
C SER A 197 16.83 47.65 5.13
N THR A 198 17.57 46.68 4.60
CA THR A 198 16.99 45.72 3.65
C THR A 198 16.16 44.75 4.49
N THR A 199 14.85 44.90 4.45
CA THR A 199 13.92 43.85 4.87
C THR A 199 14.24 42.59 4.08
N THR A 200 14.86 41.61 4.73
CA THR A 200 14.81 40.22 4.28
C THR A 200 13.34 39.81 4.25
N PRO A 201 12.79 39.34 3.11
CA PRO A 201 11.43 38.82 3.07
C PRO A 201 11.33 37.60 4.00
N GLN A 202 10.23 37.51 4.74
CA GLN A 202 9.85 36.28 5.43
C GLN A 202 9.80 35.09 4.45
N PRO A 203 10.16 33.86 4.88
CA PRO A 203 9.91 32.68 4.07
C PRO A 203 8.42 32.53 3.83
N LEU A 204 8.05 32.34 2.57
CA LEU A 204 6.67 32.20 2.13
C LEU A 204 6.08 30.90 2.66
N SER A 205 4.96 30.99 3.37
CA SER A 205 4.08 29.85 3.60
C SER A 205 3.56 29.29 2.27
N ALA A 206 3.26 27.99 2.26
CA ALA A 206 2.89 27.19 1.09
C ALA A 206 1.95 27.92 0.12
N VAL A 207 2.48 28.30 -1.04
CA VAL A 207 1.70 28.80 -2.18
C VAL A 207 1.10 27.57 -2.88
N ARG A 208 -0.24 27.48 -2.91
CA ARG A 208 -0.97 26.37 -3.51
C ARG A 208 -0.80 26.35 -5.04
N ASN A 209 -0.38 25.18 -5.54
CA ASN A 209 -0.49 24.60 -6.89
C ASN A 209 -0.60 25.54 -8.10
N CYS A 210 0.41 25.50 -8.98
CA CYS A 210 0.24 25.85 -10.39
C CYS A 210 -0.62 24.78 -11.07
N GLN A 211 -1.76 25.15 -11.66
CA GLN A 211 -2.51 24.31 -12.60
C GLN A 211 -2.27 24.76 -14.04
N LEU A 212 -2.09 23.79 -14.95
CA LEU A 212 -1.89 24.00 -16.38
C LEU A 212 -3.22 24.09 -17.17
N GLU A 213 -4.38 23.89 -16.53
CA GLU A 213 -5.71 23.92 -17.16
C GLU A 213 -6.54 25.16 -16.78
N PRO A 214 -7.49 25.63 -17.62
CA PRO A 214 -8.29 26.83 -17.34
C PRO A 214 -9.31 26.60 -16.22
N LEU A 215 -9.36 27.51 -15.25
CA LEU A 215 -10.44 27.59 -14.26
C LEU A 215 -11.68 28.25 -14.88
N VAL A 216 -12.88 27.88 -14.41
CA VAL A 216 -14.17 28.39 -14.93
C VAL A 216 -14.91 29.20 -13.86
N GLU A 217 -15.43 30.37 -14.22
CA GLU A 217 -16.19 31.21 -13.27
C GLU A 217 -17.56 30.59 -12.96
N GLY A 218 -17.88 30.42 -11.67
CA GLY A 218 -19.14 29.79 -11.20
C GLY A 218 -18.99 28.38 -10.61
N SER A 219 -17.80 27.78 -10.63
CA SER A 219 -17.49 26.48 -10.03
C SER A 219 -17.15 26.55 -8.53
N GLY A 220 -17.61 27.59 -7.83
CA GLY A 220 -17.14 27.94 -6.48
C GLY A 220 -15.81 28.71 -6.45
N CYS A 221 -15.18 28.92 -7.61
CA CYS A 221 -14.01 29.80 -7.79
C CYS A 221 -14.42 31.09 -8.49
N LYS A 222 -13.84 32.21 -8.07
CA LYS A 222 -14.05 33.54 -8.63
C LYS A 222 -12.78 34.04 -9.30
N GLN A 223 -12.86 34.38 -10.58
CA GLN A 223 -11.76 35.03 -11.27
C GLN A 223 -11.62 36.46 -10.74
N LEU A 224 -10.40 36.84 -10.38
CA LEU A 224 -10.11 38.16 -9.85
C LEU A 224 -9.49 39.07 -10.91
N GLN A 225 -8.51 38.58 -11.69
CA GLN A 225 -7.81 39.40 -12.68
C GLN A 225 -7.07 38.56 -13.74
N ILE A 226 -6.80 39.16 -14.91
CA ILE A 226 -6.01 38.58 -16.01
C ILE A 226 -4.90 39.56 -16.40
N PHE A 227 -3.71 39.04 -16.71
CA PHE A 227 -2.53 39.78 -17.17
C PHE A 227 -1.96 39.12 -18.41
N GLU A 228 -1.61 39.92 -19.42
CA GLU A 228 -0.95 39.45 -20.65
C GLU A 228 0.43 40.14 -20.76
N ASP A 229 1.52 39.35 -20.82
CA ASP A 229 2.91 39.84 -20.89
C ASP A 229 3.78 38.86 -21.70
N GLU A 230 4.65 39.35 -22.58
CA GLU A 230 5.34 38.57 -23.63
C GLU A 230 6.40 37.57 -23.12
N ARG A 231 6.71 37.54 -21.82
CA ARG A 231 7.73 36.63 -21.25
C ARG A 231 7.22 35.85 -20.04
N PHE A 232 6.43 34.82 -20.32
CA PHE A 232 6.21 33.71 -19.40
C PHE A 232 6.90 32.45 -19.96
N GLY A 233 8.11 32.18 -19.47
CA GLY A 233 8.89 30.98 -19.75
C GLY A 233 9.72 30.57 -18.52
N LEU A 234 10.57 29.56 -18.65
CA LEU A 234 11.62 29.22 -17.67
C LEU A 234 12.91 29.95 -18.05
N GLY A 235 13.53 30.65 -17.10
CA GLY A 235 14.84 31.25 -17.32
C GLY A 235 15.91 30.18 -17.51
N ALA A 236 17.02 30.52 -18.18
CA ALA A 236 18.10 29.58 -18.53
C ALA A 236 18.75 28.85 -17.34
N ASN A 237 18.46 29.27 -16.11
CA ASN A 237 19.04 28.74 -14.87
C ASN A 237 17.98 28.30 -13.85
N GLY A 238 16.72 28.07 -14.27
CA GLY A 238 15.65 27.64 -13.36
C GLY A 238 15.16 28.70 -12.34
N GLN A 239 15.65 29.95 -12.42
CA GLN A 239 15.13 31.05 -11.60
C GLN A 239 13.71 31.46 -12.01
N GLU A 240 12.90 31.85 -11.02
CA GLU A 240 11.56 32.40 -11.21
C GLU A 240 11.62 33.59 -12.19
N THR A 241 10.86 33.52 -13.30
CA THR A 241 10.90 34.59 -14.30
C THR A 241 10.22 35.85 -13.80
N GLU A 242 10.69 37.00 -14.29
CA GLU A 242 10.14 38.32 -13.95
C GLU A 242 8.61 38.40 -14.14
N GLY A 243 8.08 37.67 -15.13
CA GLY A 243 6.64 37.53 -15.35
C GLY A 243 5.92 36.74 -14.25
N ARG A 244 6.51 35.65 -13.76
CA ARG A 244 5.96 34.87 -12.64
C ARG A 244 6.01 35.66 -11.33
N HIS A 245 7.11 36.36 -11.07
CA HIS A 245 7.25 37.23 -9.90
C HIS A 245 6.17 38.32 -9.88
N ARG A 246 5.95 39.00 -11.02
CA ARG A 246 4.86 40.00 -11.16
C ARG A 246 3.47 39.40 -11.00
N CYS A 247 3.21 38.19 -11.51
CA CYS A 247 1.90 37.56 -11.33
C CYS A 247 1.64 37.23 -9.85
N LEU A 248 2.66 36.79 -9.11
CA LEU A 248 2.56 36.53 -7.67
C LEU A 248 2.40 37.82 -6.85
N GLU A 249 3.07 38.92 -7.23
CA GLU A 249 2.84 40.24 -6.62
C GLU A 249 1.40 40.70 -6.83
N GLN A 250 0.90 40.60 -8.06
CA GLN A 250 -0.47 40.96 -8.38
C GLN A 250 -1.49 40.06 -7.65
N MET A 251 -1.22 38.76 -7.53
CA MET A 251 -2.05 37.84 -6.74
C MET A 251 -2.18 38.31 -5.28
N ARG A 252 -1.10 38.83 -4.69
CA ARG A 252 -1.13 39.40 -3.33
C ARG A 252 -1.93 40.70 -3.29
N GLU A 253 -1.77 41.58 -4.27
CA GLU A 253 -2.50 42.85 -4.35
C GLU A 253 -4.02 42.64 -4.44
N VAL A 254 -4.47 41.72 -5.30
CA VAL A 254 -5.92 41.41 -5.43
C VAL A 254 -6.42 40.35 -4.45
N LYS A 255 -5.54 39.84 -3.58
CA LYS A 255 -5.82 38.78 -2.59
C LYS A 255 -6.41 37.50 -3.23
N GLY A 256 -5.83 37.05 -4.34
CA GLY A 256 -6.09 35.72 -4.87
C GLY A 256 -5.45 34.64 -4.01
N ASP A 257 -6.04 33.46 -3.99
CA ASP A 257 -5.49 32.27 -3.31
C ASP A 257 -4.99 31.21 -4.29
N SER A 258 -5.17 31.42 -5.59
CA SER A 258 -4.73 30.53 -6.68
C SER A 258 -4.56 31.31 -7.98
N PHE A 259 -3.79 30.78 -8.93
CA PHE A 259 -3.60 31.38 -10.25
C PHE A 259 -3.35 30.33 -11.33
N VAL A 260 -3.70 30.64 -12.57
CA VAL A 260 -3.46 29.82 -13.77
C VAL A 260 -2.47 30.56 -14.68
N HIS A 261 -1.50 29.86 -15.25
CA HIS A 261 -0.53 30.49 -16.15
C HIS A 261 -0.39 29.72 -17.48
N SER A 262 -0.25 30.48 -18.56
CA SER A 262 0.10 29.98 -19.90
C SER A 262 1.16 30.89 -20.53
N VAL A 263 1.78 30.46 -21.63
CA VAL A 263 2.79 31.28 -22.33
C VAL A 263 2.14 32.59 -22.77
N GLY A 264 2.57 33.71 -22.17
CA GLY A 264 2.07 35.05 -22.47
C GLY A 264 0.96 35.57 -21.55
N ARG A 265 0.42 34.75 -20.62
CA ARG A 265 -0.82 35.11 -19.89
C ARG A 265 -0.91 34.49 -18.49
N CYS A 266 -1.32 35.28 -17.51
CA CYS A 266 -1.54 34.85 -16.12
C CYS A 266 -2.92 35.28 -15.61
N GLU A 267 -3.64 34.40 -14.93
CA GLU A 267 -4.98 34.64 -14.41
C GLU A 267 -5.01 34.37 -12.91
N VAL A 268 -5.51 35.31 -12.11
CA VAL A 268 -5.58 35.21 -10.64
C VAL A 268 -7.01 34.91 -10.20
N TRP A 269 -7.16 33.98 -9.25
CA TRP A 269 -8.44 33.41 -8.80
C TRP A 269 -8.56 33.38 -7.28
N ARG A 270 -9.80 33.29 -6.79
CA ARG A 270 -10.15 33.02 -5.38
C ARG A 270 -11.11 31.85 -5.28
N CYS A 271 -10.66 30.77 -4.65
CA CYS A 271 -11.38 29.49 -4.55
C CYS A 271 -11.70 29.06 -3.11
N GLY A 272 -11.00 29.60 -2.10
CA GLY A 272 -11.20 29.31 -0.68
C GLY A 272 -10.64 27.96 -0.22
N THR A 273 -11.17 26.84 -0.72
CA THR A 273 -10.80 25.47 -0.29
C THR A 273 -10.10 24.68 -1.40
N ALA A 274 -9.30 23.68 -1.00
CA ALA A 274 -8.60 22.82 -1.96
C ALA A 274 -9.57 21.91 -2.74
N ALA A 275 -10.68 21.51 -2.13
CA ALA A 275 -11.75 20.77 -2.80
C ALA A 275 -12.39 21.58 -3.94
N ARG A 276 -12.67 22.87 -3.71
CA ARG A 276 -13.20 23.78 -4.74
C ARG A 276 -12.19 24.02 -5.86
N LEU A 277 -10.89 24.10 -5.55
CA LEU A 277 -9.81 24.23 -6.54
C LEU A 277 -9.68 22.98 -7.44
N ARG A 278 -9.79 21.78 -6.87
CA ARG A 278 -9.67 20.52 -7.62
C ARG A 278 -10.83 20.28 -8.59
N MET A 279 -12.01 20.84 -8.32
CA MET A 279 -13.24 20.61 -9.08
C MET A 279 -13.57 21.71 -10.08
N SER A 280 -12.80 22.80 -10.10
CA SER A 280 -13.01 23.98 -10.94
C SER A 280 -12.18 23.99 -12.24
N ALA A 281 -11.34 22.97 -12.44
CA ALA A 281 -10.59 22.75 -13.67
C ALA A 281 -11.51 22.16 -14.76
N GLY A 282 -12.02 23.03 -15.63
CA GLY A 282 -12.69 22.72 -16.90
C GLY A 282 -13.88 21.73 -16.87
N PRO A 283 -14.55 21.52 -18.03
CA PRO A 283 -15.52 20.45 -18.21
C PRO A 283 -14.78 19.10 -18.25
N GLY A 284 -14.38 18.63 -17.06
CA GLY A 284 -13.48 17.51 -16.84
C GLY A 284 -13.15 17.30 -15.35
N GLY A 285 -13.30 18.35 -14.53
CA GLY A 285 -13.34 18.27 -13.07
C GLY A 285 -14.53 17.46 -12.58
N GLY A 286 -14.32 16.14 -12.52
CA GLY A 286 -15.31 15.12 -12.22
C GLY A 286 -16.17 15.46 -11.01
N LEU A 287 -17.38 15.92 -11.28
CA LEU A 287 -18.45 16.03 -10.30
C LEU A 287 -18.97 14.60 -10.01
N SER A 288 -18.13 13.71 -9.46
CA SER A 288 -18.35 12.27 -9.21
C SER A 288 -18.83 11.48 -10.44
N SER A 289 -18.02 10.52 -10.90
CA SER A 289 -18.44 9.51 -11.87
C SER A 289 -19.31 8.39 -11.27
N SER A 290 -19.68 8.50 -9.99
CA SER A 290 -20.52 7.49 -9.32
C SER A 290 -21.98 7.65 -9.76
N PRO A 291 -22.63 6.61 -10.31
CA PRO A 291 -24.07 6.63 -10.62
C PRO A 291 -24.93 6.80 -9.36
N ASP A 292 -24.33 6.56 -8.20
CA ASP A 292 -24.92 6.65 -6.86
C ASP A 292 -24.70 8.04 -6.22
N ALA A 293 -24.10 8.98 -6.95
CA ALA A 293 -23.87 10.34 -6.47
C ALA A 293 -25.14 11.19 -6.56
N VAL A 294 -25.56 11.72 -5.42
CA VAL A 294 -26.77 12.50 -5.27
C VAL A 294 -26.50 13.83 -4.57
N ALA A 295 -27.38 14.79 -4.81
CA ALA A 295 -27.53 15.98 -3.99
C ALA A 295 -28.90 15.95 -3.31
N LEU A 296 -28.96 16.38 -2.06
CA LEU A 296 -30.21 16.49 -1.30
C LEU A 296 -30.60 17.96 -1.21
N VAL A 297 -31.81 18.30 -1.63
CA VAL A 297 -32.39 19.63 -1.45
C VAL A 297 -33.47 19.53 -0.37
N GLY A 298 -33.31 20.31 0.70
CA GLY A 298 -34.26 20.36 1.80
C GLY A 298 -35.57 21.06 1.41
N ALA A 299 -36.58 20.95 2.28
CA ALA A 299 -37.88 21.61 2.08
C ALA A 299 -37.79 23.16 1.99
N ASN A 300 -36.70 23.75 2.48
CA ASN A 300 -36.36 25.18 2.33
C ASN A 300 -35.83 25.54 0.93
N GLY A 301 -35.66 24.56 0.03
CA GLY A 301 -35.11 24.75 -1.31
C GLY A 301 -33.59 24.91 -1.35
N GLN A 302 -32.89 24.71 -0.23
CA GLN A 302 -31.43 24.82 -0.13
C GLN A 302 -30.78 23.44 -0.18
N TYR A 303 -29.56 23.38 -0.71
CA TYR A 303 -28.77 22.15 -0.74
C TYR A 303 -28.30 21.79 0.67
N VAL A 304 -28.40 20.51 1.00
CA VAL A 304 -27.75 19.92 2.17
C VAL A 304 -26.28 19.73 1.85
N SER A 305 -25.41 20.19 2.74
CA SER A 305 -23.96 20.12 2.64
C SER A 305 -23.35 19.51 3.88
N ALA A 306 -22.22 18.83 3.70
CA ALA A 306 -21.35 18.37 4.77
C ALA A 306 -19.99 19.05 4.61
N ASP A 307 -19.54 19.77 5.63
CA ASP A 307 -18.22 20.41 5.65
C ASP A 307 -17.11 19.36 5.84
N GLU A 308 -15.85 19.76 5.59
CA GLU A 308 -14.69 18.87 5.76
C GLU A 308 -14.57 18.36 7.21
N ASP A 309 -15.00 19.15 8.19
CA ASP A 309 -15.03 18.77 9.61
C ASP A 309 -16.16 17.79 9.98
N GLY A 310 -17.06 17.47 9.02
CA GLY A 310 -18.18 16.56 9.19
C GLY A 310 -19.47 17.22 9.67
N SER A 311 -19.48 18.54 9.90
CA SER A 311 -20.70 19.26 10.25
C SER A 311 -21.65 19.35 9.06
N MET A 312 -22.96 19.20 9.32
CA MET A 312 -23.99 19.17 8.28
C MET A 312 -24.92 20.39 8.38
N HIS A 313 -25.18 21.04 7.24
CA HIS A 313 -26.04 22.23 7.17
C HIS A 313 -26.77 22.33 5.82
N SER A 314 -27.81 23.15 5.74
CA SER A 314 -28.61 23.39 4.53
C SER A 314 -28.80 24.89 4.31
N SER A 315 -27.72 25.56 3.90
CA SER A 315 -27.69 27.02 3.68
C SER A 315 -27.34 27.42 2.26
N GLU A 316 -26.99 26.46 1.40
CA GLU A 316 -26.46 26.73 0.07
C GLU A 316 -27.60 26.88 -0.95
N GLU A 317 -27.76 28.09 -1.50
CA GLU A 317 -28.79 28.41 -2.52
C GLU A 317 -28.44 27.89 -3.92
N SER A 318 -27.21 27.44 -4.11
CA SER A 318 -26.71 26.87 -5.36
C SER A 318 -25.87 25.64 -5.05
N PHE A 319 -25.76 24.71 -6.00
CA PHE A 319 -25.01 23.48 -5.79
C PHE A 319 -23.54 23.80 -5.49
N VAL A 320 -23.00 23.20 -4.42
CA VAL A 320 -21.59 23.24 -4.04
C VAL A 320 -21.02 21.82 -3.93
N PRO A 321 -19.70 21.62 -4.09
CA PRO A 321 -19.05 20.31 -3.91
C PRO A 321 -19.39 19.63 -2.57
N GLU A 322 -19.49 20.41 -1.51
CA GLU A 322 -19.81 19.96 -0.15
C GLU A 322 -21.24 19.41 -0.03
N ALA A 323 -22.12 19.70 -1.00
CA ALA A 323 -23.48 19.18 -1.09
C ALA A 323 -23.59 17.80 -1.76
N LEU A 324 -22.46 17.16 -2.04
CA LEU A 324 -22.39 15.90 -2.77
C LEU A 324 -22.29 14.70 -1.80
N PHE A 325 -23.23 13.77 -1.95
CA PHE A 325 -23.24 12.52 -1.21
C PHE A 325 -23.23 11.33 -2.17
N GLU A 326 -22.66 10.22 -1.73
CA GLU A 326 -22.86 8.90 -2.34
C GLU A 326 -23.93 8.16 -1.55
N MET A 327 -25.05 7.85 -2.20
CA MET A 327 -26.18 7.16 -1.61
C MET A 327 -26.24 5.72 -2.09
N LYS A 328 -26.00 4.76 -1.20
CA LYS A 328 -25.95 3.33 -1.56
C LYS A 328 -27.04 2.54 -0.86
N GLU A 329 -27.82 1.79 -1.62
CA GLU A 329 -28.81 0.84 -1.07
C GLU A 329 -28.09 -0.35 -0.42
N VAL A 330 -28.38 -0.59 0.86
CA VAL A 330 -27.79 -1.70 1.66
C VAL A 330 -28.78 -2.84 1.85
N GLU A 331 -30.08 -2.53 1.90
CA GLU A 331 -31.20 -3.47 1.89
C GLU A 331 -32.37 -2.81 1.12
N PRO A 332 -33.35 -3.57 0.62
CA PRO A 332 -34.51 -2.99 -0.07
C PRO A 332 -35.16 -1.86 0.72
N GLY A 333 -35.07 -0.62 0.22
CA GLY A 333 -35.62 0.58 0.86
C GLY A 333 -34.78 1.15 2.01
N LYS A 334 -33.55 0.69 2.22
CA LYS A 334 -32.59 1.25 3.19
C LYS A 334 -31.30 1.67 2.50
N VAL A 335 -30.82 2.87 2.82
CA VAL A 335 -29.68 3.51 2.19
C VAL A 335 -28.66 4.01 3.21
N THR A 336 -27.40 4.05 2.83
CA THR A 336 -26.36 4.83 3.53
C THR A 336 -26.07 6.11 2.75
N LEU A 337 -25.58 7.13 3.44
CA LEU A 337 -25.13 8.39 2.85
C LEU A 337 -23.66 8.62 3.21
N LYS A 338 -22.80 8.81 2.22
CA LYS A 338 -21.38 9.12 2.42
C LYS A 338 -21.06 10.50 1.86
N ALA A 339 -20.63 11.44 2.70
CA ALA A 339 -20.28 12.79 2.31
C ALA A 339 -18.98 12.79 1.47
N LYS A 340 -18.98 13.46 0.32
CA LYS A 340 -17.79 13.49 -0.56
C LYS A 340 -16.74 14.52 -0.16
N SER A 341 -17.09 15.49 0.68
CA SER A 341 -16.16 16.49 1.21
C SER A 341 -15.08 15.88 2.10
N ASN A 342 -15.41 14.86 2.89
CA ASN A 342 -14.48 14.21 3.82
C ASN A 342 -14.46 12.67 3.74
N ASP A 343 -15.20 12.09 2.79
CA ASP A 343 -15.31 10.65 2.52
C ASP A 343 -15.74 9.82 3.74
N LYS A 344 -16.65 10.36 4.56
CA LYS A 344 -17.22 9.70 5.76
C LYS A 344 -18.73 9.49 5.66
N PHE A 345 -19.25 8.49 6.36
CA PHE A 345 -20.68 8.18 6.43
C PHE A 345 -21.41 9.16 7.35
N VAL A 346 -22.62 9.53 6.93
CA VAL A 346 -23.54 10.38 7.69
C VAL A 346 -24.20 9.54 8.76
N LYS A 347 -23.99 9.92 10.02
CA LYS A 347 -24.53 9.28 11.23
C LYS A 347 -25.63 10.14 11.83
N ALA A 348 -26.74 9.51 12.20
CA ALA A 348 -27.75 10.15 13.06
C ALA A 348 -27.40 9.87 14.53
N VAL A 349 -26.90 10.88 15.25
CA VAL A 349 -26.47 10.73 16.65
C VAL A 349 -27.62 10.90 17.65
N PRO A 350 -27.51 10.36 18.88
CA PRO A 350 -28.51 10.50 19.93
C PRO A 350 -28.68 11.96 20.29
N GLY A 351 -29.91 12.45 20.29
CA GLY A 351 -30.22 13.89 20.35
C GLY A 351 -30.66 14.47 19.01
N GLY A 352 -30.58 13.69 17.93
CA GLY A 352 -31.17 14.02 16.65
C GLY A 352 -30.25 14.80 15.72
N HIS A 353 -28.99 15.08 16.04
CA HIS A 353 -28.07 15.73 15.11
C HIS A 353 -27.57 14.76 14.03
N LEU A 354 -27.19 15.29 12.86
CA LEU A 354 -26.50 14.52 11.82
C LEU A 354 -25.08 15.03 11.63
N VAL A 355 -24.13 14.10 11.51
CA VAL A 355 -22.71 14.39 11.32
C VAL A 355 -22.07 13.36 10.39
N ALA A 356 -21.14 13.78 9.54
CA ALA A 356 -20.40 12.91 8.62
C ALA A 356 -19.01 12.59 9.17
N GLU A 357 -18.92 11.67 10.14
CA GLU A 357 -17.71 11.49 10.96
C GLU A 357 -17.08 10.09 10.90
N THR A 358 -17.83 9.08 10.46
CA THR A 358 -17.45 7.67 10.57
C THR A 358 -16.96 7.08 9.23
N TRP A 359 -15.97 6.18 9.28
CA TRP A 359 -15.39 5.54 8.09
C TRP A 359 -16.09 4.23 7.69
N HIS A 360 -16.93 3.70 8.56
CA HIS A 360 -17.73 2.49 8.37
C HIS A 360 -19.18 2.81 8.74
N TRP A 361 -20.13 2.03 8.20
CA TRP A 361 -21.53 2.15 8.55
C TRP A 361 -21.94 1.01 9.48
N ASP A 362 -22.61 1.36 10.56
CA ASP A 362 -23.43 0.45 11.36
C ASP A 362 -24.89 0.89 11.27
N ASP A 363 -25.72 0.41 12.18
CA ASP A 363 -27.13 0.77 12.25
C ASP A 363 -27.37 2.28 12.20
N TRP A 364 -26.49 3.12 12.76
CA TRP A 364 -26.72 4.56 12.96
C TRP A 364 -26.45 5.40 11.70
N GLU A 365 -25.79 4.83 10.70
CA GLU A 365 -25.54 5.42 9.38
C GLU A 365 -26.49 4.90 8.29
N VAL A 366 -27.45 4.04 8.65
CA VAL A 366 -28.46 3.47 7.75
C VAL A 366 -29.80 4.19 7.91
N PHE A 367 -30.36 4.62 6.79
CA PHE A 367 -31.63 5.35 6.72
C PHE A 367 -32.65 4.58 5.88
N SER A 368 -33.90 4.47 6.37
CA SER A 368 -35.01 3.99 5.54
C SER A 368 -35.45 5.11 4.60
N LEU A 369 -35.56 4.82 3.30
CA LEU A 369 -35.98 5.77 2.28
C LEU A 369 -37.47 5.59 2.00
N GLU A 370 -38.27 6.61 2.30
CA GLU A 370 -39.72 6.61 2.07
C GLU A 370 -40.06 7.55 0.91
N LYS A 371 -40.76 7.05 -0.11
CA LYS A 371 -41.16 7.83 -1.28
C LYS A 371 -42.57 8.39 -1.09
N HIS A 372 -42.74 9.68 -1.36
CA HIS A 372 -44.03 10.36 -1.32
C HIS A 372 -44.70 10.41 -2.70
N GLU A 373 -46.02 10.61 -2.73
CA GLU A 373 -46.83 10.66 -3.96
C GLU A 373 -46.46 11.82 -4.90
N ASP A 374 -45.89 12.90 -4.35
CA ASP A 374 -45.41 14.09 -5.08
C ASP A 374 -43.99 13.95 -5.64
N GLY A 375 -43.34 12.80 -5.43
CA GLY A 375 -41.98 12.52 -5.89
C GLY A 375 -40.87 13.00 -4.96
N GLN A 376 -41.21 13.53 -3.78
CA GLN A 376 -40.24 13.80 -2.71
C GLN A 376 -39.93 12.54 -1.91
N PHE A 377 -38.85 12.59 -1.12
CA PHE A 377 -38.40 11.49 -0.28
C PHE A 377 -38.24 11.94 1.17
N ALA A 378 -38.48 11.03 2.10
CA ALA A 378 -38.18 11.20 3.51
C ALA A 378 -37.15 10.15 3.94
N LEU A 379 -36.15 10.57 4.70
CA LEU A 379 -35.11 9.70 5.24
C LEU A 379 -35.37 9.46 6.71
N ARG A 380 -35.64 8.21 7.09
CA ARG A 380 -35.88 7.81 8.48
C ARG A 380 -34.63 7.17 9.07
N SER A 381 -34.07 7.78 10.11
CA SER A 381 -32.92 7.22 10.84
C SER A 381 -33.28 5.92 11.56
N PHE A 382 -32.25 5.18 11.99
CA PHE A 382 -32.37 4.00 12.85
C PHE A 382 -33.19 4.23 14.13
N HIS A 383 -33.20 5.45 14.65
CA HIS A 383 -33.98 5.85 15.82
C HIS A 383 -35.48 6.05 15.52
N ASN A 384 -35.96 5.68 14.33
CA ASN A 384 -37.33 5.87 13.84
C ASN A 384 -37.77 7.34 13.77
N LEU A 385 -36.82 8.27 13.62
CA LEU A 385 -37.07 9.69 13.42
C LEU A 385 -36.60 10.12 12.03
N PHE A 386 -37.40 10.95 11.36
CA PHE A 386 -37.10 11.51 10.05
C PHE A 386 -36.17 12.70 10.15
N ILE A 387 -35.22 12.76 9.21
CA ILE A 387 -34.32 13.90 9.02
C ILE A 387 -35.17 15.12 8.64
N THR A 388 -34.89 16.27 9.22
CA THR A 388 -35.57 17.54 8.99
C THR A 388 -34.56 18.65 8.78
N VAL A 389 -34.97 19.66 8.02
CA VAL A 389 -34.26 20.94 7.95
C VAL A 389 -34.98 21.96 8.82
N GLY A 390 -34.31 22.41 9.88
CA GLY A 390 -34.80 23.40 10.84
C GLY A 390 -34.63 24.84 10.36
N GLU A 391 -35.29 25.79 11.05
CA GLU A 391 -35.12 27.22 10.79
C GLU A 391 -33.63 27.61 10.94
N GLY A 392 -33.07 28.24 9.91
CA GLY A 392 -31.64 28.60 9.86
C GLY A 392 -30.72 27.55 9.21
N GLY A 393 -31.26 26.49 8.61
CA GLY A 393 -30.46 25.52 7.83
C GLY A 393 -29.81 24.42 8.66
N SER A 394 -30.19 24.27 9.94
CA SER A 394 -29.75 23.13 10.76
C SER A 394 -30.41 21.83 10.30
N ILE A 395 -29.69 20.71 10.31
CA ILE A 395 -30.22 19.40 9.88
C ILE A 395 -30.27 18.46 11.07
N SER A 396 -31.45 17.86 11.33
CA SER A 396 -31.64 16.97 12.49
C SER A 396 -32.71 15.89 12.26
N ALA A 397 -32.48 14.67 12.75
CA ALA A 397 -33.44 13.56 12.81
C ALA A 397 -34.35 13.68 14.03
N THR A 398 -35.35 14.57 13.96
CA THR A 398 -36.23 14.92 15.10
C THR A 398 -37.72 14.71 14.84
N SER A 399 -38.16 14.53 13.58
CA SER A 399 -39.59 14.43 13.26
C SER A 399 -40.12 13.00 13.33
N PRO A 400 -41.30 12.75 13.91
CA PRO A 400 -41.97 11.45 13.84
C PRO A 400 -42.72 11.23 12.51
N GLN A 401 -42.79 12.23 11.63
CA GLN A 401 -43.49 12.17 10.34
C GLN A 401 -42.56 12.59 9.20
N GLY A 402 -42.61 11.90 8.07
CA GLY A 402 -41.77 12.17 6.90
C GLY A 402 -42.19 13.37 6.03
N THR A 403 -43.20 14.15 6.44
CA THR A 403 -43.79 15.24 5.63
C THR A 403 -43.30 16.64 6.04
N GLY A 404 -43.54 17.66 5.20
CA GLY A 404 -43.17 19.05 5.47
C GLY A 404 -41.65 19.25 5.49
N ASN A 405 -41.09 19.74 6.60
CA ASN A 405 -39.66 20.02 6.74
C ASN A 405 -38.77 18.76 6.73
N ALA A 406 -39.38 17.56 6.76
CA ALA A 406 -38.70 16.27 6.63
C ALA A 406 -38.62 15.73 5.18
N ALA A 407 -39.21 16.45 4.23
CA ALA A 407 -39.22 16.05 2.83
C ALA A 407 -38.01 16.64 2.08
N PHE A 408 -37.36 15.79 1.29
CA PHE A 408 -36.19 16.11 0.50
C PHE A 408 -36.43 15.81 -0.98
N GLN A 409 -35.87 16.64 -1.85
CA GLN A 409 -35.69 16.29 -3.24
C GLN A 409 -34.32 15.64 -3.41
N VAL A 410 -34.29 14.43 -3.96
CA VAL A 410 -33.04 13.71 -4.28
C VAL A 410 -32.74 13.94 -5.76
N LEU A 411 -31.64 14.64 -6.05
CA LEU A 411 -31.19 14.94 -7.40
C LEU A 411 -30.11 13.94 -7.81
N ASN A 412 -30.37 13.13 -8.84
CA ASN A 412 -29.37 12.23 -9.42
C ASN A 412 -28.46 13.02 -10.37
N LYS A 413 -27.17 13.05 -10.06
CA LYS A 413 -26.21 13.92 -10.73
C LYS A 413 -25.76 13.41 -12.09
N SER A 414 -25.98 12.13 -12.40
CA SER A 414 -25.68 11.56 -13.72
C SER A 414 -26.53 12.15 -14.87
N GLN A 415 -27.51 13.02 -14.55
CA GLN A 415 -28.41 13.68 -15.51
C GLN A 415 -28.37 15.23 -15.46
N ALA A 416 -27.41 15.84 -14.75
CA ALA A 416 -27.28 17.31 -14.68
C ALA A 416 -26.52 17.88 -15.89
N ALA A 417 -27.02 18.99 -16.46
CA ALA A 417 -26.35 19.72 -17.55
C ALA A 417 -26.09 21.17 -17.14
N TRP A 418 -24.98 21.73 -17.62
CA TRP A 418 -24.69 23.17 -17.48
C TRP A 418 -25.41 23.92 -18.59
N GLU A 419 -26.25 24.90 -18.24
CA GLU A 419 -26.81 25.84 -19.22
C GLU A 419 -26.30 27.26 -18.95
N GLU A 420 -26.01 28.00 -20.03
CA GLU A 420 -25.77 29.43 -19.99
C GLU A 420 -27.11 30.17 -20.09
N ALA A 421 -27.55 30.75 -18.98
CA ALA A 421 -28.72 31.63 -18.96
C ALA A 421 -28.34 33.00 -18.40
N GLY A 422 -28.38 34.03 -19.24
CA GLY A 422 -28.19 35.42 -18.82
C GLY A 422 -26.76 35.81 -18.40
N GLY A 423 -25.73 35.12 -18.93
CA GLY A 423 -24.32 35.43 -18.65
C GLY A 423 -23.79 34.90 -17.32
N ARG A 424 -24.49 33.93 -16.70
CA ARG A 424 -23.99 33.12 -15.58
C ARG A 424 -24.28 31.64 -15.86
N THR A 425 -23.29 30.79 -15.61
CA THR A 425 -23.40 29.33 -15.72
C THR A 425 -24.25 28.80 -14.57
N ARG A 426 -25.36 28.12 -14.86
CA ARG A 426 -26.22 27.49 -13.85
C ARG A 426 -26.36 26.01 -14.16
N VAL A 427 -26.38 25.17 -13.12
CA VAL A 427 -26.62 23.73 -13.27
C VAL A 427 -28.14 23.51 -13.32
N ASP A 428 -28.66 23.00 -14.44
CA ASP A 428 -30.05 22.58 -14.55
C ASP A 428 -30.15 21.06 -14.32
N PHE A 429 -30.95 20.67 -13.33
CA PHE A 429 -31.21 19.29 -12.97
C PHE A 429 -32.57 18.90 -13.57
N GLY A 430 -32.56 18.41 -14.81
CA GLY A 430 -33.78 17.96 -15.50
C GLY A 430 -34.55 16.91 -14.70
N LYS A 431 -35.86 17.17 -14.54
CA LYS A 431 -37.00 16.37 -14.00
C LYS A 431 -36.74 15.04 -13.27
N THR A 432 -37.41 14.97 -12.11
CA THR A 432 -37.63 13.87 -11.15
C THR A 432 -37.57 12.44 -11.68
N ILE A 433 -36.92 11.59 -10.88
CA ILE A 433 -36.69 10.15 -11.05
C ILE A 433 -37.94 9.39 -11.55
N SER A 434 -37.88 8.83 -12.76
CA SER A 434 -38.58 7.59 -13.12
C SER A 434 -37.55 6.47 -13.22
N MET A 435 -37.61 5.51 -12.29
CA MET A 435 -36.77 4.31 -12.35
C MET A 435 -37.31 3.33 -13.39
N GLU A 436 -36.87 3.47 -14.65
CA GLU A 436 -36.87 2.37 -15.61
C GLU A 436 -35.45 2.20 -16.15
N PHE A 437 -34.87 1.01 -15.91
CA PHE A 437 -33.54 0.65 -16.37
C PHE A 437 -33.62 0.19 -17.83
N THR A 438 -33.12 0.98 -18.79
CA THR A 438 -32.94 0.53 -20.19
C THR A 438 -31.56 0.86 -20.75
N HIS A 439 -31.04 -0.11 -21.51
CA HIS A 439 -29.65 -0.34 -21.89
C HIS A 439 -29.09 0.52 -23.05
N ALA A 440 -27.77 0.75 -22.98
CA ALA A 440 -26.75 0.87 -24.03
C ALA A 440 -26.75 2.05 -25.04
N THR A 441 -25.66 2.83 -25.02
CA THR A 441 -25.17 3.64 -26.16
C THR A 441 -23.72 3.29 -26.49
N CYS A 442 -23.49 2.75 -27.69
CA CYS A 442 -22.18 2.49 -28.28
C CYS A 442 -21.68 3.75 -29.03
N SER A 443 -20.60 4.39 -28.55
CA SER A 443 -19.64 5.32 -29.22
C SER A 443 -19.38 6.69 -28.55
N ARG A 444 -18.13 7.20 -28.67
CA ARG A 444 -17.66 8.51 -28.16
C ARG A 444 -18.19 9.71 -28.96
N PRO A 445 -18.34 10.92 -28.39
CA PRO A 445 -19.17 12.01 -28.95
C PRO A 445 -18.64 12.84 -30.14
N SER A 446 -17.42 12.63 -30.67
CA SER A 446 -16.77 13.67 -31.52
C SER A 446 -16.53 13.35 -33.02
N GLU A 447 -16.99 12.22 -33.57
CA GLU A 447 -16.75 11.88 -35.01
C GLU A 447 -18.04 11.67 -35.82
N LYS A 448 -18.24 12.37 -36.94
CA LYS A 448 -19.42 12.19 -37.82
C LYS A 448 -19.44 10.77 -38.41
N ALA A 449 -20.59 10.09 -38.36
CA ALA A 449 -20.77 8.75 -38.93
C ALA A 449 -21.76 8.77 -40.11
N THR A 450 -21.46 8.01 -41.15
CA THR A 450 -22.31 7.90 -42.35
C THR A 450 -23.46 6.93 -42.10
N VAL A 451 -24.69 7.33 -42.40
CA VAL A 451 -25.88 6.47 -42.37
C VAL A 451 -26.14 5.96 -43.78
N ARG A 452 -26.32 4.64 -43.92
CA ARG A 452 -26.68 3.99 -45.19
C ARG A 452 -28.02 3.29 -45.03
N CYS A 453 -28.93 3.61 -45.93
CA CYS A 453 -30.29 3.09 -45.90
C CYS A 453 -30.48 2.14 -47.08
N CYS A 454 -31.13 1.01 -46.85
CA CYS A 454 -31.34 -0.04 -47.83
C CYS A 454 -32.83 -0.20 -48.09
N SER A 455 -33.20 -0.39 -49.35
CA SER A 455 -34.56 -0.83 -49.74
C SER A 455 -34.76 -2.31 -49.41
N GLU A 456 -36.01 -2.78 -49.46
CA GLU A 456 -36.34 -4.20 -49.23
C GLU A 456 -35.66 -5.15 -50.23
N ASP A 457 -35.34 -4.69 -51.45
CA ASP A 457 -34.62 -5.46 -52.47
C ASP A 457 -33.08 -5.47 -52.30
N GLY A 458 -32.57 -4.79 -51.27
CA GLY A 458 -31.14 -4.78 -50.91
C GLY A 458 -30.29 -3.72 -51.60
N THR A 459 -30.90 -2.80 -52.36
CA THR A 459 -30.19 -1.67 -52.97
C THR A 459 -29.76 -0.67 -51.90
N VAL A 460 -28.47 -0.29 -51.90
CA VAL A 460 -27.88 0.61 -50.89
C VAL A 460 -27.99 2.07 -51.33
N GLU A 461 -28.63 2.89 -50.52
CA GLU A 461 -28.77 4.33 -50.72
C GLU A 461 -28.03 5.17 -49.65
N SER A 462 -27.69 6.40 -50.04
CA SER A 462 -27.00 7.36 -49.19
C SER A 462 -27.95 8.04 -48.19
N GLY A 463 -27.88 7.65 -46.91
CA GLY A 463 -28.65 8.28 -45.82
C GLY A 463 -28.11 9.66 -45.40
N GLY A 464 -26.80 9.90 -45.51
CA GLY A 464 -26.14 11.16 -45.12
C GLY A 464 -25.15 10.96 -43.96
N CYS A 465 -24.69 12.04 -43.32
CA CYS A 465 -23.77 11.99 -42.18
C CYS A 465 -24.47 12.52 -40.91
N LEU A 466 -24.55 11.71 -39.86
CA LEU A 466 -25.24 12.03 -38.62
C LEU A 466 -24.24 12.63 -37.61
N GLY A 467 -24.55 13.83 -37.10
CA GLY A 467 -23.70 14.55 -36.14
C GLY A 467 -23.90 14.10 -34.68
N ASN A 468 -25.15 13.81 -34.28
CA ASN A 468 -25.51 13.38 -32.94
C ASN A 468 -25.77 11.86 -32.93
N LYS A 469 -24.98 11.12 -32.15
CA LYS A 469 -24.82 9.67 -32.30
C LYS A 469 -25.85 8.87 -31.49
N THR A 470 -26.98 8.53 -32.11
CA THR A 470 -27.86 7.48 -31.57
C THR A 470 -28.25 6.52 -32.70
N LEU A 471 -28.23 5.21 -32.40
CA LEU A 471 -28.75 4.19 -33.32
C LEU A 471 -30.22 4.46 -33.66
N PRO A 472 -31.10 4.85 -32.70
CA PRO A 472 -32.43 5.36 -33.01
C PRO A 472 -32.47 6.50 -34.03
N GLY A 473 -31.54 7.47 -33.94
CA GLY A 473 -31.47 8.57 -34.91
C GLY A 473 -31.05 8.11 -36.31
N ALA A 474 -30.18 7.10 -36.41
CA ALA A 474 -29.84 6.50 -37.70
C ALA A 474 -31.00 5.69 -38.30
N HIS A 475 -31.78 4.98 -37.46
CA HIS A 475 -33.00 4.29 -37.87
C HIS A 475 -34.06 5.28 -38.36
N ALA A 476 -34.35 6.32 -37.58
CA ALA A 476 -35.33 7.35 -37.94
C ALA A 476 -34.98 8.03 -39.28
N LEU A 477 -33.70 8.31 -39.54
CA LEU A 477 -33.25 8.91 -40.80
C LEU A 477 -33.53 8.02 -42.02
N CYS A 478 -33.44 6.70 -41.87
CA CYS A 478 -33.78 5.76 -42.94
C CYS A 478 -35.30 5.59 -43.06
N GLU A 479 -36.00 5.49 -41.93
CA GLU A 479 -37.46 5.32 -41.88
C GLU A 479 -38.20 6.53 -42.47
N GLU A 480 -37.72 7.76 -42.26
CA GLU A 480 -38.25 8.98 -42.90
C GLU A 480 -38.22 8.91 -44.43
N ARG A 481 -37.34 8.08 -45.00
CA ARG A 481 -37.24 7.85 -46.45
C ARG A 481 -37.93 6.56 -46.91
N GLY A 482 -38.62 5.87 -46.01
CA GLY A 482 -39.24 4.58 -46.29
C GLY A 482 -38.24 3.44 -46.48
N LEU A 483 -37.03 3.58 -45.92
CA LEU A 483 -35.93 2.62 -46.05
C LEU A 483 -35.50 2.10 -44.68
N GLN A 484 -34.78 0.98 -44.63
CA GLN A 484 -34.24 0.44 -43.39
C GLN A 484 -32.73 0.70 -43.29
N LEU A 485 -32.16 0.69 -42.08
CA LEU A 485 -30.71 0.78 -41.92
C LEU A 485 -30.04 -0.47 -42.53
N CYS A 486 -29.02 -0.28 -43.36
CA CYS A 486 -28.35 -1.40 -44.03
C CYS A 486 -27.62 -2.32 -43.02
N SER A 487 -27.62 -3.63 -43.27
CA SER A 487 -26.79 -4.57 -42.49
C SER A 487 -25.30 -4.43 -42.84
N ALA A 488 -24.43 -4.93 -41.95
CA ALA A 488 -22.98 -4.92 -42.17
C ALA A 488 -22.53 -5.72 -43.41
N GLN A 489 -23.35 -6.68 -43.87
CA GLN A 489 -23.08 -7.46 -45.08
C GLN A 489 -23.48 -6.70 -46.35
N GLN A 490 -24.61 -5.98 -46.32
CA GLN A 490 -25.07 -5.14 -47.43
C GLN A 490 -24.16 -3.94 -47.67
N VAL A 491 -23.64 -3.30 -46.61
CA VAL A 491 -22.65 -2.22 -46.74
C VAL A 491 -21.34 -2.70 -47.35
N ARG A 492 -20.89 -3.93 -47.04
CA ARG A 492 -19.66 -4.51 -47.59
C ARG A 492 -19.76 -4.89 -49.07
N ALA A 493 -20.96 -5.15 -49.57
CA ALA A 493 -21.20 -5.47 -50.99
C ALA A 493 -21.29 -4.23 -51.89
N CYS A 494 -21.26 -3.02 -51.32
CA CYS A 494 -21.38 -1.76 -52.03
C CYS A 494 -20.00 -1.25 -52.48
N ALA A 495 -19.74 -1.26 -53.80
CA ALA A 495 -18.45 -0.89 -54.36
C ALA A 495 -18.10 0.61 -54.20
N ASP A 496 -19.09 1.51 -54.14
CA ASP A 496 -18.90 2.98 -54.13
C ASP A 496 -19.34 3.67 -52.82
N CYS A 497 -19.23 2.98 -51.68
CA CYS A 497 -19.80 3.44 -50.40
C CYS A 497 -18.92 4.42 -49.58
N ALA A 498 -18.20 5.37 -50.19
CA ALA A 498 -17.39 6.37 -49.46
C ALA A 498 -18.23 7.47 -48.75
N GLY A 499 -17.80 7.92 -47.55
CA GLY A 499 -18.53 8.89 -46.71
C GLY A 499 -17.68 9.55 -45.61
N CYS A 500 -18.30 10.30 -44.69
CA CYS A 500 -17.64 11.19 -43.72
C CYS A 500 -16.89 10.50 -42.55
N GLY A 501 -16.71 9.17 -42.59
CA GLY A 501 -16.18 8.38 -41.48
C GLY A 501 -16.81 6.98 -41.39
N LYS A 502 -16.87 6.40 -40.19
CA LYS A 502 -17.48 5.07 -39.91
C LYS A 502 -18.96 5.01 -40.34
N ILE A 503 -19.47 3.82 -40.68
CA ILE A 503 -20.82 3.61 -41.21
C ILE A 503 -21.73 2.92 -40.17
N TRP A 504 -22.95 3.43 -39.97
CA TRP A 504 -23.99 2.78 -39.16
C TRP A 504 -24.58 1.55 -39.85
N THR A 505 -24.78 0.46 -39.10
CA THR A 505 -25.41 -0.77 -39.62
C THR A 505 -26.49 -1.28 -38.67
N SER A 506 -27.49 -2.01 -39.18
CA SER A 506 -28.67 -2.48 -38.44
C SER A 506 -28.45 -3.56 -37.37
N GLY A 507 -27.20 -3.83 -36.98
CA GLY A 507 -26.90 -4.79 -35.91
C GLY A 507 -27.14 -4.21 -34.51
N THR A 508 -27.77 -4.99 -33.62
CA THR A 508 -27.83 -4.70 -32.18
C THR A 508 -26.46 -4.88 -31.53
N CYS A 509 -25.98 -3.92 -30.74
CA CYS A 509 -24.83 -4.12 -29.85
C CYS A 509 -25.17 -5.27 -28.89
N THR A 510 -24.45 -6.39 -28.96
CA THR A 510 -24.45 -7.36 -27.86
C THR A 510 -23.73 -6.74 -26.68
N ALA A 511 -24.15 -7.04 -25.44
CA ALA A 511 -23.66 -6.45 -24.18
C ALA A 511 -22.15 -6.62 -23.89
N SER A 512 -21.36 -7.06 -24.86
CA SER A 512 -19.92 -7.25 -24.81
C SER A 512 -19.08 -6.06 -25.31
N GLU A 513 -19.68 -4.91 -25.69
CA GLU A 513 -18.93 -3.79 -26.29
C GLU A 513 -19.26 -2.37 -25.73
N GLY A 514 -19.78 -2.25 -24.50
CA GLY A 514 -20.05 -0.96 -23.83
C GLY A 514 -19.38 -0.82 -22.45
N LEU A 515 -18.22 -0.15 -22.39
CA LEU A 515 -17.27 0.04 -21.27
C LEU A 515 -17.91 0.75 -20.04
N THR A 516 -17.97 0.25 -18.78
CA THR A 516 -16.98 -0.05 -17.70
C THR A 516 -16.05 1.08 -17.22
N GLN A 517 -16.54 2.02 -16.39
CA GLN A 517 -15.69 2.93 -15.57
C GLN A 517 -15.32 2.34 -14.19
N ARG A 518 -15.77 1.13 -13.85
CA ARG A 518 -15.43 0.46 -12.58
C ARG A 518 -14.20 -0.46 -12.65
N ARG A 519 -13.44 -0.40 -13.76
CA ARG A 519 -12.26 -1.26 -14.03
C ARG A 519 -10.92 -0.53 -14.08
N LEU A 520 -10.84 0.75 -13.72
CA LEU A 520 -9.53 1.43 -13.65
C LEU A 520 -8.66 0.95 -12.49
N ASN A 521 -9.20 0.19 -11.53
CA ASN A 521 -8.40 -0.45 -10.48
C ASN A 521 -8.12 -1.95 -10.72
N LEU A 522 -8.53 -2.54 -11.86
CA LEU A 522 -8.28 -3.95 -12.14
C LEU A 522 -7.98 -4.19 -13.63
N ARG A 523 -6.73 -3.93 -14.02
CA ARG A 523 -5.91 -4.67 -15.00
C ARG A 523 -6.69 -5.41 -16.14
N ASN A 524 -6.90 -4.77 -17.31
CA ASN A 524 -6.74 -5.35 -18.68
C ASN A 524 -7.30 -4.52 -19.88
N ASP A 525 -7.11 -3.20 -19.94
CA ASP A 525 -7.40 -2.42 -21.17
C ASP A 525 -6.10 -1.97 -21.88
N ARG A 526 -5.22 -2.94 -22.17
CA ARG A 526 -4.12 -2.78 -23.14
C ARG A 526 -4.62 -3.12 -24.55
N ALA A 527 -5.22 -2.13 -25.20
CA ALA A 527 -5.34 -2.09 -26.66
C ALA A 527 -4.89 -0.72 -27.14
N GLY A 528 -3.60 -0.41 -26.91
CA GLY A 528 -3.08 0.92 -27.24
C GLY A 528 -1.60 1.15 -27.00
N VAL A 529 -0.75 0.11 -26.94
CA VAL A 529 0.69 0.29 -27.21
C VAL A 529 1.16 -0.94 -27.99
N PHE A 530 1.28 -0.77 -29.30
CA PHE A 530 1.98 -1.70 -30.17
C PHE A 530 3.48 -1.55 -29.90
N SER A 531 4.12 -2.59 -29.35
CA SER A 531 5.50 -2.86 -29.73
C SER A 531 5.41 -3.55 -31.10
N GLU A 532 5.99 -2.98 -32.15
CA GLU A 532 5.98 -3.55 -33.50
C GLU A 532 6.52 -5.00 -33.56
N LEU A 533 7.19 -5.45 -32.48
CA LEU A 533 7.81 -6.76 -32.36
C LEU A 533 6.85 -7.87 -31.93
N CYS A 534 5.68 -7.59 -31.34
CA CYS A 534 4.86 -8.64 -30.72
C CYS A 534 3.37 -8.39 -30.91
N GLN A 535 2.70 -9.30 -31.64
CA GLN A 535 1.23 -9.39 -31.72
C GLN A 535 0.65 -9.77 -30.35
N TYR A 536 0.58 -8.80 -29.44
CA TYR A 536 0.19 -8.98 -28.05
C TYR A 536 -1.29 -9.30 -27.87
N GLN A 537 -1.61 -10.20 -26.92
CA GLN A 537 -2.93 -10.34 -26.31
C GLN A 537 -2.83 -10.07 -24.80
N PRO A 538 -3.80 -9.35 -24.18
CA PRO A 538 -3.85 -9.16 -22.73
C PRO A 538 -3.74 -10.48 -21.96
N GLY A 539 -2.84 -10.51 -20.96
CA GLY A 539 -2.66 -11.65 -20.09
C GLY A 539 -3.92 -11.88 -19.24
N LYS A 540 -4.57 -13.02 -19.43
CA LYS A 540 -5.73 -13.47 -18.66
C LYS A 540 -5.25 -14.12 -17.35
N GLY A 541 -5.51 -13.50 -16.19
CA GLY A 541 -5.15 -14.05 -14.87
C GLY A 541 -6.19 -15.03 -14.32
N GLY A 542 -5.73 -16.08 -13.62
CA GLY A 542 -6.59 -17.15 -13.07
C GLY A 542 -6.91 -18.28 -14.07
N LEU A 543 -7.45 -19.41 -13.60
CA LEU A 543 -7.79 -20.59 -14.44
C LEU A 543 -8.77 -20.26 -15.59
N HIS A 544 -9.44 -19.10 -15.52
CA HIS A 544 -10.49 -18.68 -16.46
C HIS A 544 -10.34 -17.25 -17.01
N GLY A 545 -9.31 -16.49 -16.60
CA GLY A 545 -8.97 -15.23 -17.26
C GLY A 545 -9.82 -13.99 -16.95
N GLU A 546 -10.70 -14.04 -15.94
CA GLU A 546 -11.59 -12.94 -15.54
C GLU A 546 -11.42 -12.50 -14.07
N GLU A 547 -10.46 -13.04 -13.33
CA GLU A 547 -10.31 -12.80 -11.89
C GLU A 547 -9.49 -11.55 -11.53
N GLU A 548 -9.79 -10.94 -10.38
CA GLU A 548 -8.95 -9.92 -9.75
C GLU A 548 -7.51 -10.43 -9.58
N ARG A 549 -6.53 -9.59 -9.97
CA ARG A 549 -5.12 -9.97 -10.01
C ARG A 549 -4.57 -10.10 -8.58
N SER A 550 -4.53 -11.33 -8.10
CA SER A 550 -3.59 -11.76 -7.07
C SER A 550 -2.49 -12.57 -7.76
N ALA A 551 -1.48 -11.86 -8.24
CA ALA A 551 -0.45 -12.45 -9.09
C ALA A 551 0.56 -13.23 -8.24
N VAL A 552 0.93 -14.42 -8.71
CA VAL A 552 2.10 -15.16 -8.24
C VAL A 552 3.26 -14.88 -9.18
N LEU A 553 4.23 -14.16 -8.65
CA LEU A 553 5.44 -13.75 -9.33
C LEU A 553 6.57 -14.73 -8.98
N VAL A 554 7.59 -14.84 -9.85
CA VAL A 554 8.85 -15.53 -9.52
C VAL A 554 10.04 -14.61 -9.78
N LYS A 555 11.01 -14.53 -8.86
CA LYS A 555 12.32 -13.91 -9.13
C LYS A 555 13.31 -15.00 -9.53
N LEU A 556 13.75 -14.96 -10.79
CA LEU A 556 14.82 -15.83 -11.31
C LEU A 556 16.16 -15.11 -11.17
N MET A 557 16.81 -15.31 -10.03
CA MET A 557 18.01 -14.57 -9.64
C MET A 557 19.22 -15.03 -10.46
N GLU A 558 19.82 -14.11 -11.23
CA GLU A 558 21.03 -14.30 -12.04
C GLU A 558 20.92 -15.29 -13.22
N TRP A 559 19.71 -15.71 -13.58
CA TRP A 559 19.52 -16.55 -14.77
C TRP A 559 19.88 -15.79 -16.05
N ASN A 560 20.38 -16.49 -17.06
CA ASN A 560 20.58 -15.89 -18.38
C ASN A 560 19.24 -15.76 -19.12
N TYR A 561 19.18 -14.85 -20.09
CA TYR A 561 17.92 -14.52 -20.78
C TYR A 561 17.34 -15.70 -21.58
N ASN A 562 18.18 -16.54 -22.18
CA ASN A 562 17.73 -17.69 -22.97
C ASN A 562 17.05 -18.75 -22.08
N ASP A 563 17.62 -19.03 -20.91
CA ASP A 563 17.02 -19.95 -19.94
C ASP A 563 15.72 -19.41 -19.35
N ILE A 564 15.63 -18.10 -19.11
CA ILE A 564 14.37 -17.46 -18.67
C ILE A 564 13.30 -17.59 -19.76
N ALA A 565 13.65 -17.35 -21.02
CA ALA A 565 12.72 -17.49 -22.15
C ALA A 565 12.17 -18.92 -22.24
N LYS A 566 13.05 -19.92 -22.11
CA LYS A 566 12.67 -21.33 -22.08
C LYS A 566 11.79 -21.66 -20.86
N GLU A 567 12.19 -21.20 -19.68
CA GLU A 567 11.46 -21.37 -18.41
C GLU A 567 10.04 -20.80 -18.51
N CYS A 568 9.87 -19.63 -19.13
CA CYS A 568 8.55 -19.03 -19.39
C CYS A 568 7.61 -19.97 -20.15
N THR A 569 8.12 -20.59 -21.23
CA THR A 569 7.31 -21.46 -22.10
C THR A 569 7.09 -22.86 -21.54
N GLU A 570 8.11 -23.46 -20.94
CA GLU A 570 8.08 -24.88 -20.55
C GLU A 570 7.60 -25.10 -19.12
N TYR A 571 7.68 -24.08 -18.26
CA TYR A 571 7.34 -24.25 -16.84
C TYR A 571 6.49 -23.13 -16.25
N LEU A 572 6.85 -21.85 -16.42
CA LEU A 572 6.11 -20.76 -15.76
C LEU A 572 4.67 -20.64 -16.26
N ALA A 573 4.46 -20.51 -17.57
CA ALA A 573 3.11 -20.40 -18.12
C ALA A 573 2.26 -21.65 -17.86
N PRO A 574 2.75 -22.90 -18.11
CA PRO A 574 1.98 -24.11 -17.83
C PRO A 574 1.60 -24.31 -16.35
N ASN A 575 2.37 -23.72 -15.41
CA ASN A 575 2.10 -23.82 -13.97
C ASN A 575 1.44 -22.57 -13.39
N GLY A 576 1.05 -21.63 -14.25
CA GLY A 576 0.26 -20.46 -13.87
C GLY A 576 1.04 -19.39 -13.11
N PHE A 577 2.33 -19.18 -13.41
CA PHE A 577 3.00 -17.96 -12.97
C PHE A 577 2.54 -16.78 -13.83
N GLU A 578 2.23 -15.65 -13.19
CA GLU A 578 1.78 -14.45 -13.90
C GLU A 578 2.93 -13.58 -14.40
N ALA A 579 4.05 -13.53 -13.68
CA ALA A 579 5.21 -12.75 -14.08
C ALA A 579 6.53 -13.35 -13.61
N VAL A 580 7.58 -13.05 -14.37
CA VAL A 580 8.97 -13.27 -13.99
C VAL A 580 9.64 -11.94 -13.69
N GLN A 581 10.27 -11.83 -12.53
CA GLN A 581 11.23 -10.78 -12.24
C GLN A 581 12.64 -11.23 -12.58
N VAL A 582 13.31 -10.42 -13.38
CA VAL A 582 14.71 -10.61 -13.77
C VAL A 582 15.65 -9.78 -12.88
N ALA A 583 16.92 -10.19 -12.79
CA ALA A 583 17.97 -9.36 -12.18
C ALA A 583 18.16 -8.05 -12.99
N PRO A 584 18.86 -7.03 -12.44
CA PRO A 584 19.07 -5.77 -13.16
C PRO A 584 19.60 -5.99 -14.58
N VAL A 585 18.99 -5.27 -15.52
CA VAL A 585 19.24 -5.38 -16.97
C VAL A 585 20.11 -4.25 -17.51
N THR A 586 20.41 -3.28 -16.65
CA THR A 586 21.26 -2.13 -16.94
C THR A 586 22.73 -2.55 -16.88
N GLU A 587 23.55 -2.01 -17.79
CA GLU A 587 24.99 -2.27 -17.82
C GLU A 587 25.58 -1.95 -16.45
N HIS A 588 26.46 -2.83 -15.99
CA HIS A 588 26.97 -2.80 -14.63
C HIS A 588 28.50 -2.95 -14.58
N VAL A 589 29.10 -2.81 -13.40
CA VAL A 589 30.54 -3.02 -13.23
C VAL A 589 30.95 -4.47 -13.55
N VAL A 590 32.19 -4.64 -13.99
CA VAL A 590 32.78 -5.98 -14.20
C VAL A 590 33.11 -6.63 -12.85
N GLY A 591 32.75 -7.90 -12.69
CA GLY A 591 33.03 -8.70 -11.50
C GLY A 591 32.18 -9.97 -11.43
N TYR A 592 32.69 -10.98 -10.72
CA TYR A 592 31.99 -12.25 -10.56
C TYR A 592 30.90 -12.22 -9.47
N GLN A 593 30.92 -11.23 -8.57
CA GLN A 593 29.99 -11.15 -7.44
C GLN A 593 28.56 -10.89 -7.92
N TRP A 594 27.54 -11.35 -7.18
CA TRP A 594 26.14 -11.10 -7.57
C TRP A 594 25.79 -9.60 -7.54
N TRP A 595 26.27 -8.88 -6.53
CA TRP A 595 25.91 -7.48 -6.29
C TRP A 595 26.48 -6.52 -7.35
N VAL A 596 27.39 -6.97 -8.22
CA VAL A 596 27.92 -6.11 -9.31
C VAL A 596 26.80 -5.56 -10.18
N LYS A 597 25.71 -6.32 -10.35
CA LYS A 597 24.53 -5.89 -11.11
C LYS A 597 23.81 -4.69 -10.50
N TYR A 598 24.03 -4.40 -9.22
CA TYR A 598 23.46 -3.26 -8.50
C TYR A 598 24.43 -2.08 -8.47
N GLN A 599 25.44 -2.07 -9.35
CA GLN A 599 26.33 -0.93 -9.58
C GLN A 599 26.27 -0.57 -11.08
N PRO A 600 25.26 0.22 -11.49
CA PRO A 600 25.06 0.53 -12.89
C PRO A 600 26.13 1.51 -13.40
N VAL A 601 26.51 1.37 -14.66
CA VAL A 601 27.58 2.18 -15.29
C VAL A 601 27.08 2.99 -16.49
N SER A 602 26.00 2.56 -17.12
CA SER A 602 25.35 3.22 -18.25
C SER A 602 23.93 2.66 -18.44
N ALA A 603 23.13 3.22 -19.35
CA ALA A 603 21.83 2.69 -19.74
C ALA A 603 21.90 1.53 -20.77
N GLY A 604 23.07 0.96 -21.02
CA GLY A 604 23.25 -0.21 -21.88
C GLY A 604 22.52 -1.45 -21.35
N LEU A 605 22.18 -2.39 -22.24
CA LEU A 605 21.41 -3.60 -21.91
C LEU A 605 22.23 -4.90 -22.04
N ASP A 606 23.54 -4.78 -22.25
CA ASP A 606 24.46 -5.91 -22.22
C ASP A 606 24.92 -6.15 -20.77
N THR A 607 24.56 -7.32 -20.22
CA THR A 607 24.84 -7.67 -18.83
C THR A 607 25.39 -9.08 -18.71
N ARG A 608 25.73 -9.50 -17.49
CA ARG A 608 26.06 -10.90 -17.21
C ARG A 608 24.97 -11.90 -17.60
N SER A 609 23.70 -11.48 -17.65
CA SER A 609 22.60 -12.37 -18.07
C SER A 609 22.51 -12.57 -19.59
N GLY A 610 23.23 -11.76 -20.38
CA GLY A 610 23.23 -11.84 -21.84
C GLY A 610 23.20 -10.46 -22.49
N THR A 611 23.05 -10.47 -23.81
CA THR A 611 23.03 -9.29 -24.67
C THR A 611 21.66 -8.60 -24.73
N GLU A 612 21.61 -7.36 -25.20
CA GLU A 612 20.36 -6.63 -25.48
C GLU A 612 19.42 -7.43 -26.40
N ALA A 613 19.97 -8.14 -27.38
CA ALA A 613 19.18 -8.95 -28.31
C ALA A 613 18.53 -10.15 -27.61
N GLU A 614 19.27 -10.83 -26.73
CA GLU A 614 18.75 -11.95 -25.94
C GLU A 614 17.72 -11.48 -24.92
N PHE A 615 17.92 -10.31 -24.30
CA PHE A 615 16.93 -9.70 -23.42
C PHE A 615 15.61 -9.43 -24.15
N LYS A 616 15.66 -8.78 -25.33
CA LYS A 616 14.47 -8.53 -26.16
C LYS A 616 13.77 -9.83 -26.57
N ALA A 617 14.54 -10.85 -26.94
CA ALA A 617 14.00 -12.17 -27.30
C ALA A 617 13.31 -12.85 -26.10
N MET A 618 13.90 -12.77 -24.90
CA MET A 618 13.31 -13.28 -23.67
C MET A 618 12.00 -12.57 -23.34
N VAL A 619 11.98 -11.24 -23.39
CA VAL A 619 10.75 -10.46 -23.16
C VAL A 619 9.67 -10.87 -24.15
N ALA A 620 9.97 -10.90 -25.45
CA ALA A 620 9.02 -11.32 -26.47
C ALA A 620 8.48 -12.74 -26.22
N THR A 621 9.36 -13.68 -25.88
CA THR A 621 9.01 -15.08 -25.64
C THR A 621 8.11 -15.25 -24.42
N CYS A 622 8.47 -14.65 -23.29
CA CYS A 622 7.65 -14.70 -22.07
C CYS A 622 6.27 -14.05 -22.30
N ARG A 623 6.24 -12.90 -22.98
CA ARG A 623 5.00 -12.19 -23.29
C ARG A 623 4.09 -12.97 -24.22
N ALA A 624 4.64 -13.69 -25.19
CA ALA A 624 3.87 -14.52 -26.12
C ALA A 624 3.11 -15.66 -25.42
N VAL A 625 3.59 -16.13 -24.26
CA VAL A 625 2.93 -17.16 -23.44
C VAL A 625 2.18 -16.60 -22.24
N GLY A 626 1.99 -15.27 -22.18
CA GLY A 626 1.21 -14.61 -21.14
C GLY A 626 1.94 -14.39 -19.81
N VAL A 627 3.26 -14.58 -19.77
CA VAL A 627 4.09 -14.27 -18.60
C VAL A 627 4.59 -12.82 -18.71
N GLU A 628 4.19 -11.99 -17.75
CA GLU A 628 4.65 -10.61 -17.59
C GLU A 628 6.14 -10.56 -17.21
N VAL A 629 6.85 -9.50 -17.59
CA VAL A 629 8.28 -9.32 -17.27
C VAL A 629 8.46 -8.11 -16.38
N ILE A 630 9.00 -8.35 -15.19
CA ILE A 630 9.34 -7.33 -14.21
C ILE A 630 10.85 -7.12 -14.22
N VAL A 631 11.29 -5.88 -14.43
CA VAL A 631 12.71 -5.53 -14.36
C VAL A 631 13.04 -4.95 -13.00
N ASP A 632 14.15 -5.41 -12.43
CA ASP A 632 14.81 -4.78 -11.29
C ASP A 632 15.55 -3.52 -11.77
N ILE A 633 15.03 -2.34 -11.45
CA ILE A 633 15.48 -1.05 -12.00
C ILE A 633 16.27 -0.25 -10.97
N LEU A 634 17.44 0.24 -11.39
CA LEU A 634 18.38 1.01 -10.58
C LEU A 634 18.29 2.49 -10.99
N MET A 635 17.71 3.32 -10.13
CA MET A 635 17.48 4.74 -10.42
C MET A 635 18.14 5.67 -9.40
N ASN A 636 18.57 5.15 -8.26
CA ASN A 636 19.10 5.93 -7.16
C ASN A 636 20.55 6.34 -7.36
N HIS A 637 21.39 5.40 -7.79
CA HIS A 637 22.83 5.57 -7.74
C HIS A 637 23.52 4.99 -8.97
N MET A 638 24.81 5.28 -9.09
CA MET A 638 25.74 4.67 -10.07
C MET A 638 26.82 3.85 -9.38
N ALA A 639 27.65 3.20 -10.19
CA ALA A 639 28.80 2.43 -9.73
C ALA A 639 29.83 3.27 -8.96
N SER A 640 30.39 2.67 -7.91
CA SER A 640 31.54 3.23 -7.20
C SER A 640 32.79 3.26 -8.10
N PRO A 641 33.68 4.25 -7.96
CA PRO A 641 34.89 4.34 -8.76
C PRO A 641 35.82 3.15 -8.48
N CYS A 642 36.38 2.57 -9.54
CA CYS A 642 37.48 1.61 -9.45
C CYS A 642 38.74 2.27 -8.86
N GLN A 643 39.68 1.45 -8.38
CA GLN A 643 40.90 1.92 -7.70
C GLN A 643 41.73 2.91 -8.53
N GLU A 644 41.80 2.71 -9.86
CA GLU A 644 42.52 3.65 -10.73
C GLU A 644 41.81 5.02 -10.79
N ALA A 645 40.49 5.04 -10.91
CA ALA A 645 39.72 6.29 -10.91
C ALA A 645 39.89 7.04 -9.60
N GLN A 646 39.87 6.35 -8.45
CA GLN A 646 40.08 6.98 -7.13
C GLN A 646 41.42 7.75 -7.05
N SER A 647 42.48 7.25 -7.70
CA SER A 647 43.79 7.93 -7.74
C SER A 647 43.84 9.13 -8.70
N LYS A 648 42.86 9.24 -9.61
CA LYS A 648 42.74 10.27 -10.66
C LYS A 648 41.58 11.23 -10.40
N HIS A 649 41.29 11.46 -9.14
CA HIS A 649 40.27 12.39 -8.69
C HIS A 649 40.44 13.80 -9.28
N GLY A 650 39.36 14.50 -9.62
CA GLY A 650 39.40 15.82 -10.25
C GLY A 650 39.86 15.86 -11.72
N THR A 651 40.12 14.71 -12.35
CA THR A 651 40.49 14.63 -13.79
C THR A 651 39.31 14.21 -14.67
N ASP A 652 39.43 14.38 -15.99
CA ASP A 652 38.44 13.89 -16.97
C ASP A 652 38.64 12.42 -17.38
N ASP A 653 39.61 11.73 -16.77
CA ASP A 653 39.85 10.31 -17.03
C ASP A 653 38.72 9.44 -16.47
N MET A 654 38.20 8.53 -17.30
CA MET A 654 37.26 7.47 -16.92
C MET A 654 37.91 6.09 -17.13
N PRO A 655 38.84 5.67 -16.25
CA PRO A 655 39.62 4.45 -16.48
C PRO A 655 38.84 3.17 -16.24
N CYS A 656 37.71 3.23 -15.52
CA CYS A 656 36.93 2.03 -15.19
C CYS A 656 36.18 1.53 -16.42
N ALA A 657 35.93 0.22 -16.46
CA ALA A 657 35.20 -0.44 -17.55
C ALA A 657 33.91 -1.08 -17.03
N GLY A 658 32.81 -0.79 -17.72
CA GLY A 658 31.54 -1.48 -17.59
C GLY A 658 31.51 -2.81 -18.35
N TRP A 659 30.50 -3.62 -18.06
CA TRP A 659 30.30 -4.94 -18.66
C TRP A 659 30.18 -4.89 -20.20
N GLY A 660 29.44 -3.91 -20.73
CA GLY A 660 29.28 -3.65 -22.16
C GLY A 660 30.41 -2.81 -22.77
N GLY A 661 31.44 -2.49 -21.98
CA GLY A 661 32.62 -1.75 -22.41
C GLY A 661 32.55 -0.23 -22.18
N SER A 662 31.47 0.29 -21.61
CA SER A 662 31.35 1.71 -21.27
C SER A 662 32.45 2.15 -20.32
N LYS A 663 32.92 3.39 -20.46
CA LYS A 663 33.90 3.99 -19.55
C LYS A 663 33.23 4.82 -18.48
N PHE A 664 33.70 4.68 -17.24
CA PHE A 664 33.19 5.44 -16.10
C PHE A 664 34.30 5.71 -15.06
N GLY A 665 34.00 6.57 -14.09
CA GLY A 665 34.87 6.86 -12.95
C GLY A 665 34.54 8.19 -12.31
N ASN A 666 34.61 8.28 -10.98
CA ASN A 666 34.41 9.51 -10.20
C ASN A 666 33.17 10.32 -10.63
N ARG A 667 31.99 9.68 -10.65
CA ARG A 667 30.72 10.31 -11.06
C ARG A 667 30.66 10.79 -12.51
N LYS A 668 31.51 10.22 -13.36
CA LYS A 668 31.47 10.40 -14.81
C LYS A 668 31.17 9.07 -15.47
N ALA A 669 30.35 9.11 -16.52
CA ALA A 669 30.12 7.98 -17.41
C ALA A 669 30.03 8.46 -18.84
N GLN A 670 30.61 7.69 -19.77
CA GLN A 670 30.54 7.99 -21.21
C GLN A 670 29.10 7.87 -21.76
N GLY A 671 28.26 7.06 -21.12
CA GLY A 671 26.95 6.67 -21.63
C GLY A 671 27.04 5.67 -22.79
N ALA A 672 26.27 4.59 -22.74
CA ALA A 672 26.19 3.61 -23.83
C ALA A 672 25.25 4.08 -24.96
N ARG A 673 24.24 4.88 -24.60
CA ARG A 673 23.25 5.45 -25.53
C ARG A 673 23.58 6.89 -25.93
N GLY A 674 24.57 7.50 -25.29
CA GLY A 674 25.04 8.87 -25.50
C GLY A 674 24.18 9.93 -24.80
N TRP A 675 22.88 9.67 -24.56
CA TRP A 675 22.03 10.54 -23.74
C TRP A 675 22.17 10.27 -22.23
N ASP A 676 22.77 9.13 -21.87
CA ASP A 676 22.97 8.60 -20.52
C ASP A 676 24.38 8.91 -19.98
N ALA A 677 25.14 9.75 -20.67
CA ALA A 677 26.40 10.26 -20.17
C ALA A 677 26.14 11.11 -18.92
N SER A 678 26.94 10.90 -17.87
CA SER A 678 26.83 11.63 -16.61
C SER A 678 28.12 12.35 -16.27
N THR A 679 27.98 13.42 -15.51
CA THR A 679 29.05 14.25 -14.97
C THR A 679 28.83 14.44 -13.47
N PRO A 680 29.82 14.92 -12.70
CA PRO A 680 29.65 15.13 -11.26
C PRO A 680 28.49 16.07 -10.90
N ALA A 681 28.05 16.95 -11.83
CA ALA A 681 26.91 17.84 -11.63
C ALA A 681 25.56 17.11 -11.58
N ASN A 682 25.49 15.88 -12.10
CA ASN A 682 24.26 15.07 -12.09
C ASN A 682 24.04 14.32 -10.78
N PHE A 683 24.90 14.51 -9.77
CA PHE A 683 24.87 13.81 -8.49
C PHE A 683 24.74 14.81 -7.33
N HIS A 684 24.16 14.40 -6.21
CA HIS A 684 23.94 15.30 -5.07
C HIS A 684 25.27 15.81 -4.47
N HIS A 685 26.28 14.94 -4.48
CA HIS A 685 27.60 15.25 -3.96
C HIS A 685 28.66 15.20 -5.05
N SER A 686 29.63 16.10 -4.95
CA SER A 686 30.87 16.00 -5.71
C SER A 686 32.01 15.66 -4.74
N PRO A 687 32.85 14.68 -5.06
CA PRO A 687 33.89 14.25 -4.14
C PRO A 687 35.04 15.29 -4.00
N ASP A 688 35.07 16.32 -4.87
CA ASP A 688 36.01 17.47 -4.81
C ASP A 688 35.39 18.70 -4.11
N ASP A 689 34.10 18.66 -3.76
CA ASP A 689 33.39 19.80 -3.19
C ASP A 689 33.36 19.72 -1.66
N GLU A 690 34.29 20.44 -1.01
CA GLU A 690 34.36 20.54 0.46
C GLU A 690 33.10 21.14 1.10
N THR A 691 32.24 21.83 0.32
CA THR A 691 30.98 22.39 0.81
C THR A 691 29.82 21.40 0.77
N LYS A 692 29.97 20.32 0.00
CA LYS A 692 29.00 19.22 -0.12
C LYS A 692 29.70 17.87 0.12
N PRO A 693 30.26 17.66 1.33
CA PRO A 693 31.01 16.44 1.63
C PRO A 693 30.13 15.20 1.43
N LEU A 694 30.75 14.09 1.04
CA LEU A 694 30.07 12.79 0.92
C LEU A 694 29.44 12.42 2.28
N CYS A 695 28.11 12.39 2.35
CA CYS A 695 27.43 11.67 3.42
C CYS A 695 27.17 10.23 2.97
N SER A 696 27.35 9.27 3.88
CA SER A 696 27.16 7.85 3.59
C SER A 696 26.10 7.26 4.50
N VAL A 697 25.16 6.53 3.89
CA VAL A 697 24.05 5.86 4.59
C VAL A 697 24.12 4.35 4.36
N GLY A 698 23.78 3.57 5.39
CA GLY A 698 23.82 2.10 5.36
C GLY A 698 24.18 1.44 6.71
N PRO A 699 24.39 0.12 6.77
CA PRO A 699 24.71 -0.65 7.97
C PRO A 699 25.96 -0.16 8.69
N HIS A 700 26.89 0.48 7.96
CA HIS A 700 28.10 1.09 8.53
C HIS A 700 27.83 2.40 9.26
N SER A 701 26.73 3.12 8.93
CA SER A 701 26.29 4.33 9.63
C SER A 701 25.28 4.06 10.75
N GLY A 702 24.88 2.80 10.95
CA GLY A 702 23.98 2.37 12.03
C GLY A 702 22.48 2.61 11.76
N TRP A 703 22.12 3.22 10.63
CA TRP A 703 20.73 3.52 10.26
C TRP A 703 20.51 3.31 8.75
N LEU A 704 19.37 2.74 8.37
CA LEU A 704 19.01 2.55 6.96
C LEU A 704 18.54 3.86 6.32
N CYS A 705 17.66 4.61 7.00
CA CYS A 705 17.25 5.98 6.68
C CYS A 705 16.20 6.43 7.73
N PRO A 706 16.57 7.15 8.81
CA PRO A 706 15.64 7.42 9.92
C PRO A 706 14.71 8.63 9.67
N ASP A 707 15.04 9.55 8.77
CA ASP A 707 14.27 10.75 8.37
C ASP A 707 14.45 11.04 6.86
N ASP A 708 13.63 11.92 6.26
CA ASP A 708 13.68 12.32 4.83
C ASP A 708 15.05 12.89 4.34
N ASP A 709 15.98 13.17 5.27
CA ASP A 709 17.30 13.79 5.03
C ASP A 709 18.37 12.80 4.52
N CYS A 710 18.03 11.51 4.34
CA CYS A 710 18.97 10.50 3.85
C CYS A 710 19.02 10.39 2.31
N THR A 711 18.01 10.94 1.64
CA THR A 711 17.79 10.85 0.19
C THR A 711 18.86 11.54 -0.67
N PRO A 712 19.58 12.59 -0.22
CA PRO A 712 20.70 13.12 -1.00
C PRO A 712 22.03 12.38 -0.74
N CYS A 713 22.09 11.38 0.15
CA CYS A 713 23.34 10.75 0.56
C CYS A 713 23.73 9.52 -0.28
N ASP A 714 25.04 9.29 -0.43
CA ASP A 714 25.57 8.10 -1.11
C ASP A 714 25.31 6.83 -0.28
N MET A 715 24.32 6.04 -0.69
CA MET A 715 24.06 4.72 -0.11
C MET A 715 25.26 3.78 -0.34
N TYR A 716 25.88 3.26 0.73
CA TYR A 716 27.12 2.45 0.65
C TYR A 716 28.25 3.09 -0.18
N SER A 717 28.35 4.43 -0.20
CA SER A 717 29.29 5.19 -1.03
C SER A 717 29.08 5.02 -2.55
N LEU A 718 27.91 4.53 -2.96
CA LEU A 718 27.49 4.52 -4.36
C LEU A 718 27.05 5.95 -4.74
N PRO A 719 27.60 6.54 -5.82
CA PRO A 719 27.26 7.90 -6.20
C PRO A 719 25.77 8.11 -6.42
N ASP A 720 25.18 9.00 -5.63
CA ASP A 720 23.74 9.25 -5.61
C ASP A 720 23.30 10.31 -6.63
N TYR A 721 22.37 9.94 -7.51
CA TYR A 721 21.86 10.81 -8.57
C TYR A 721 21.06 11.97 -7.97
N ASN A 722 21.31 13.18 -8.47
CA ASN A 722 20.48 14.33 -8.10
C ASN A 722 19.18 14.32 -8.89
N THR A 723 18.16 13.65 -8.35
CA THR A 723 16.84 13.53 -8.95
C THR A 723 16.01 14.81 -8.87
N GLU A 724 16.46 15.86 -8.17
CA GLU A 724 15.85 17.20 -8.22
C GLU A 724 16.08 17.86 -9.60
N LEU A 725 17.14 17.46 -10.30
CA LEU A 725 17.47 17.95 -11.64
C LEU A 725 16.59 17.30 -12.71
N GLN A 726 15.88 18.12 -13.49
CA GLN A 726 15.04 17.65 -14.60
C GLN A 726 15.82 16.81 -15.62
N GLU A 727 17.07 17.19 -15.91
CA GLU A 727 17.92 16.44 -16.86
C GLU A 727 18.23 15.01 -16.40
N VAL A 728 18.37 14.78 -15.08
CA VAL A 728 18.57 13.46 -14.49
C VAL A 728 17.27 12.66 -14.58
N ARG A 729 16.13 13.27 -14.25
CA ARG A 729 14.82 12.62 -14.42
C ARG A 729 14.52 12.26 -15.88
N ASP A 730 14.88 13.12 -16.83
CA ASP A 730 14.70 12.87 -18.26
C ASP A 730 15.66 11.80 -18.79
N MET A 731 16.89 11.72 -18.25
CA MET A 731 17.82 10.63 -18.51
C MET A 731 17.22 9.30 -18.04
N GLN A 732 16.83 9.20 -16.76
CA GLN A 732 16.23 7.99 -16.21
C GLN A 732 14.93 7.59 -16.94
N TYR A 733 14.07 8.55 -17.29
CA TYR A 733 12.86 8.33 -18.06
C TYR A 733 13.13 7.71 -19.44
N LYS A 734 14.19 8.12 -20.16
CA LYS A 734 14.54 7.52 -21.45
C LYS A 734 14.85 6.03 -21.31
N HIS A 735 15.58 5.64 -20.25
CA HIS A 735 15.83 4.22 -19.96
C HIS A 735 14.52 3.45 -19.73
N LEU A 736 13.64 4.01 -18.88
CA LEU A 736 12.33 3.44 -18.59
C LEU A 736 11.47 3.28 -19.85
N ALA A 737 11.45 4.29 -20.73
CA ALA A 737 10.73 4.25 -22.00
C ALA A 737 11.28 3.17 -22.93
N GLU A 738 12.61 3.01 -23.03
CA GLU A 738 13.24 1.92 -23.79
C GLU A 738 12.76 0.55 -23.29
N LEU A 739 12.80 0.31 -21.98
CA LEU A 739 12.34 -0.95 -21.38
C LEU A 739 10.85 -1.21 -21.62
N PHE A 740 10.01 -0.18 -21.48
CA PHE A 740 8.57 -0.27 -21.77
C PHE A 740 8.30 -0.63 -23.23
N HIS A 741 8.99 0.01 -24.19
CA HIS A 741 8.84 -0.28 -25.61
C HIS A 741 9.37 -1.66 -26.04
N ILE A 742 10.35 -2.21 -25.31
CA ILE A 742 10.80 -3.60 -25.45
C ILE A 742 9.69 -4.59 -25.04
N GLY A 743 8.78 -4.18 -24.15
CA GLY A 743 7.65 -5.00 -23.68
C GLY A 743 7.74 -5.40 -22.21
N VAL A 744 8.64 -4.78 -21.44
CA VAL A 744 8.66 -4.87 -19.96
C VAL A 744 7.34 -4.32 -19.43
N THR A 745 6.79 -5.00 -18.43
CA THR A 745 5.43 -4.73 -17.96
C THR A 745 5.39 -4.18 -16.55
N GLY A 746 6.40 -4.46 -15.74
CA GLY A 746 6.48 -3.95 -14.39
C GLY A 746 7.90 -3.70 -13.94
N LEU A 747 8.02 -3.03 -12.79
CA LEU A 747 9.28 -2.61 -12.21
C LEU A 747 9.35 -3.01 -10.74
N ARG A 748 10.50 -3.56 -10.34
CA ARG A 748 10.95 -3.52 -8.94
C ARG A 748 11.94 -2.37 -8.84
N VAL A 749 11.62 -1.33 -8.10
CA VAL A 749 12.49 -0.17 -7.90
C VAL A 749 13.49 -0.49 -6.78
N ASP A 750 14.76 -0.64 -7.14
CA ASP A 750 15.87 -0.81 -6.19
C ASP A 750 16.06 0.45 -5.35
N ALA A 751 16.47 0.27 -4.09
CA ALA A 751 16.87 1.37 -3.21
C ALA A 751 15.82 2.50 -3.14
N ALA A 752 14.53 2.17 -3.30
CA ALA A 752 13.48 3.17 -3.47
C ALA A 752 13.34 4.07 -2.22
N ILE A 753 13.63 3.55 -1.02
CA ILE A 753 13.66 4.33 0.22
C ILE A 753 14.59 5.56 0.16
N TYR A 754 15.61 5.53 -0.69
CA TYR A 754 16.56 6.63 -0.87
C TYR A 754 16.12 7.66 -1.92
N HIS A 755 14.93 7.50 -2.52
CA HIS A 755 14.32 8.50 -3.39
C HIS A 755 13.27 9.35 -2.67
N HIS A 756 13.22 10.63 -3.02
CA HIS A 756 12.06 11.47 -2.79
C HIS A 756 10.84 10.97 -3.58
N VAL A 757 9.68 10.94 -2.92
CA VAL A 757 8.44 10.36 -3.44
C VAL A 757 8.02 10.97 -4.78
N TYR A 758 7.98 12.30 -4.87
CA TYR A 758 7.46 13.00 -6.05
C TYR A 758 8.39 12.94 -7.27
N GLU A 759 9.70 12.89 -7.06
CA GLU A 759 10.68 12.79 -8.14
C GLU A 759 10.68 11.39 -8.73
N LEU A 760 10.63 10.37 -7.87
CA LEU A 760 10.47 8.99 -8.30
C LEU A 760 9.14 8.80 -9.05
N ALA A 761 8.04 9.38 -8.55
CA ALA A 761 6.74 9.38 -9.21
C ALA A 761 6.78 10.08 -10.58
N ASP A 762 7.46 11.23 -10.71
CA ASP A 762 7.61 11.96 -11.97
C ASP A 762 8.32 11.13 -13.04
N MET A 763 9.31 10.30 -12.66
CA MET A 763 9.99 9.41 -13.61
C MET A 763 9.12 8.21 -14.01
N LEU A 764 8.48 7.57 -13.04
CA LEU A 764 7.77 6.30 -13.23
C LEU A 764 6.40 6.48 -13.91
N ASN A 765 5.63 7.49 -13.49
CA ASN A 765 4.22 7.65 -13.87
C ASN A 765 3.99 8.20 -15.28
N ARG A 766 5.07 8.53 -15.99
CA ARG A 766 5.03 8.89 -17.42
C ARG A 766 4.68 7.68 -18.31
N LEU A 767 4.69 6.45 -17.78
CA LEU A 767 4.38 5.22 -18.50
C LEU A 767 3.39 4.34 -17.74
N PRO A 768 2.46 3.64 -18.43
CA PRO A 768 1.43 2.82 -17.80
C PRO A 768 1.93 1.41 -17.48
N TRP A 769 2.73 1.28 -16.42
CA TRP A 769 3.19 -0.02 -15.90
C TRP A 769 2.04 -0.86 -15.35
N ASP A 770 2.09 -2.19 -15.52
CA ASP A 770 1.11 -3.13 -14.95
C ASP A 770 1.31 -3.34 -13.43
N LEU A 771 2.56 -3.20 -12.98
CA LEU A 771 2.96 -3.31 -11.59
C LEU A 771 4.25 -2.51 -11.37
N VAL A 772 4.22 -1.59 -10.42
CA VAL A 772 5.43 -1.01 -9.83
C VAL A 772 5.43 -1.38 -8.37
N TYR A 773 6.56 -1.89 -7.89
CA TYR A 773 6.75 -2.07 -6.47
C TYR A 773 8.17 -1.67 -6.04
N GLN A 774 8.28 -1.17 -4.82
CA GLN A 774 9.44 -0.46 -4.32
C GLN A 774 10.13 -1.28 -3.24
N GLU A 775 11.45 -1.41 -3.33
CA GLU A 775 12.24 -1.90 -2.22
C GLU A 775 12.15 -0.93 -1.04
N TRP A 776 11.66 -1.45 0.08
CA TRP A 776 11.49 -0.71 1.30
C TRP A 776 12.04 -1.51 2.48
N TRP A 777 12.77 -0.82 3.35
CA TRP A 777 13.39 -1.39 4.55
C TRP A 777 13.01 -0.62 5.83
N GLY A 778 12.21 0.45 5.72
CA GLY A 778 11.82 1.29 6.86
C GLY A 778 10.72 0.66 7.70
N GLU A 779 10.69 0.97 9.01
CA GLU A 779 9.70 0.43 9.96
C GLU A 779 8.31 1.07 9.83
N TYR A 780 8.19 2.28 9.22
CA TYR A 780 6.92 2.96 8.97
C TYR A 780 6.82 3.46 7.53
N PRO A 781 5.88 2.96 6.71
CA PRO A 781 5.63 3.45 5.36
C PRO A 781 4.84 4.78 5.39
N PRO A 782 5.24 5.81 4.62
CA PRO A 782 4.33 6.89 4.28
C PRO A 782 3.12 6.34 3.51
N GLN A 783 1.91 6.59 4.01
CA GLN A 783 0.69 5.98 3.46
C GLN A 783 0.38 6.50 2.04
N ASP A 784 0.77 7.72 1.71
CA ASP A 784 0.58 8.38 0.42
C ASP A 784 1.57 7.93 -0.67
N ARG A 785 2.71 7.34 -0.28
CA ARG A 785 3.74 6.94 -1.26
C ARG A 785 3.28 5.80 -2.17
N THR A 786 2.39 4.91 -1.71
CA THR A 786 1.77 3.91 -2.60
C THR A 786 0.90 4.54 -3.67
N ASP A 787 0.26 5.67 -3.39
CA ASP A 787 -0.59 6.39 -4.35
C ASP A 787 0.24 7.09 -5.43
N HIS A 788 1.51 7.41 -5.10
CA HIS A 788 2.42 8.12 -5.99
C HIS A 788 3.40 7.23 -6.75
N VAL A 789 3.88 6.13 -6.14
CA VAL A 789 4.99 5.33 -6.70
C VAL A 789 4.54 3.90 -7.03
N GLY A 790 3.87 3.23 -6.10
CA GLY A 790 3.47 1.83 -6.24
C GLY A 790 3.61 1.02 -4.96
N LEU A 791 3.43 -0.30 -5.05
CA LEU A 791 3.33 -1.18 -3.90
C LEU A 791 4.65 -1.27 -3.13
N TYR A 792 4.59 -1.42 -1.81
CA TYR A 792 5.77 -1.72 -1.02
C TYR A 792 6.21 -3.18 -1.16
N ARG A 793 7.50 -3.45 -1.02
CA ARG A 793 8.02 -4.80 -0.78
C ARG A 793 8.00 -5.10 0.72
N ASP A 794 7.04 -5.90 1.18
CA ASP A 794 6.95 -6.28 2.59
C ASP A 794 7.75 -7.54 2.90
N VAL A 795 9.04 -7.35 3.21
CA VAL A 795 9.96 -8.43 3.58
C VAL A 795 9.78 -8.94 5.01
N ALA A 796 9.12 -8.17 5.89
CA ALA A 796 8.92 -8.53 7.28
C ALA A 796 7.89 -9.66 7.42
N TYR A 797 6.93 -9.74 6.49
CA TYR A 797 5.94 -10.81 6.47
C TYR A 797 6.60 -12.20 6.44
N ARG A 798 7.65 -12.37 5.61
CA ARG A 798 8.45 -13.60 5.58
C ARG A 798 9.02 -13.91 6.96
N TRP A 799 9.66 -12.94 7.62
CA TRP A 799 10.29 -13.15 8.94
C TRP A 799 9.26 -13.63 9.98
N HIS A 800 8.11 -12.99 10.01
CA HIS A 800 6.99 -13.37 10.87
C HIS A 800 6.45 -14.77 10.58
N LEU A 801 6.36 -15.16 9.31
CA LEU A 801 5.88 -16.47 8.88
C LEU A 801 6.88 -17.58 9.21
N VAL A 802 8.17 -17.41 8.89
CA VAL A 802 9.19 -18.45 9.11
C VAL A 802 9.41 -18.69 10.61
N ASN A 803 9.37 -17.63 11.43
CA ASN A 803 9.52 -17.72 12.88
C ASN A 803 8.33 -18.36 13.58
N ARG A 804 7.14 -18.39 12.99
CA ARG A 804 5.97 -19.06 13.57
C ARG A 804 5.85 -20.50 13.11
N LEU A 805 6.13 -20.78 11.82
CA LEU A 805 6.13 -22.14 11.29
C LEU A 805 7.32 -22.99 11.76
N ALA A 806 8.47 -22.37 12.00
CA ALA A 806 9.66 -23.00 12.56
C ALA A 806 10.11 -22.35 13.88
N GLY A 807 9.14 -21.84 14.67
CA GLY A 807 9.40 -21.20 15.95
C GLY A 807 10.06 -22.11 16.97
N LYS A 808 10.74 -21.54 17.98
CA LYS A 808 11.45 -22.32 19.01
C LYS A 808 10.52 -23.26 19.78
N ASN A 809 9.25 -22.87 19.96
CA ASN A 809 8.27 -23.67 20.65
C ASN A 809 7.16 -24.11 19.68
N ALA A 810 6.79 -25.39 19.74
CA ALA A 810 5.75 -25.95 18.87
C ALA A 810 4.36 -25.38 19.17
N THR A 811 4.17 -24.76 20.34
CA THR A 811 2.93 -24.04 20.70
C THR A 811 2.74 -22.77 19.88
N ASP A 812 3.81 -22.19 19.35
CA ASP A 812 3.76 -20.91 18.63
C ASP A 812 3.17 -21.09 17.22
N LEU A 813 2.98 -22.34 16.78
CA LEU A 813 2.42 -22.64 15.46
C LEU A 813 1.05 -22.00 15.26
N GLY A 814 0.22 -21.93 16.30
CA GLY A 814 -1.10 -21.32 16.26
C GLY A 814 -1.09 -19.83 15.90
N GLU A 815 0.00 -19.13 16.19
CA GLU A 815 0.15 -17.69 15.94
C GLU A 815 0.33 -17.37 14.46
N VAL A 816 0.71 -18.35 13.62
CA VAL A 816 0.87 -18.12 12.17
C VAL A 816 -0.44 -17.67 11.51
N PHE A 817 -1.57 -18.03 12.11
CA PHE A 817 -2.90 -17.69 11.64
C PHE A 817 -3.36 -16.29 12.04
N ASP A 818 -2.63 -15.65 12.95
CA ASP A 818 -2.91 -14.29 13.42
C ASP A 818 -2.12 -13.23 12.62
N LEU A 819 -1.41 -13.65 11.56
CA LEU A 819 -0.68 -12.77 10.66
C LEU A 819 -1.63 -12.03 9.71
N ASP A 820 -1.60 -10.70 9.77
CA ASP A 820 -2.37 -9.78 8.92
C ASP A 820 -1.49 -8.93 7.97
N GLY A 821 -0.17 -8.91 8.18
CA GLY A 821 0.83 -8.24 7.36
C GLY A 821 2.25 -8.51 7.88
N GLY A 822 3.22 -7.75 7.37
CA GLY A 822 4.59 -7.77 7.86
C GLY A 822 4.98 -6.46 8.53
N VAL A 823 5.27 -5.43 7.74
CA VAL A 823 5.60 -4.10 8.26
C VAL A 823 4.30 -3.39 8.67
N PHE A 824 4.29 -2.80 9.87
CA PHE A 824 3.15 -2.07 10.37
C PHE A 824 2.79 -0.90 9.44
N GLY A 825 1.49 -0.71 9.15
CA GLY A 825 1.01 0.33 8.24
C GLY A 825 0.99 -0.05 6.76
N ILE A 826 1.59 -1.20 6.37
CA ILE A 826 1.42 -1.77 5.02
C ILE A 826 0.24 -2.75 5.05
N THR A 827 -0.85 -2.41 4.38
CA THR A 827 -1.99 -3.31 4.21
C THR A 827 -1.77 -4.28 3.02
N GLN A 828 -2.59 -5.34 2.94
CA GLN A 828 -2.43 -6.42 1.96
C GLN A 828 -2.56 -5.99 0.49
N ASP A 829 -3.24 -4.87 0.25
CA ASP A 829 -3.42 -4.22 -1.04
C ASP A 829 -2.30 -3.22 -1.37
N MET A 830 -1.48 -2.84 -0.38
CA MET A 830 -0.35 -1.93 -0.53
C MET A 830 1.00 -2.64 -0.71
N ALA A 831 1.02 -3.98 -0.79
CA ALA A 831 2.27 -4.75 -0.80
C ALA A 831 2.39 -5.85 -1.87
N VAL A 832 3.65 -6.05 -2.28
CA VAL A 832 4.17 -7.32 -2.81
C VAL A 832 4.88 -8.05 -1.67
N TYR A 833 4.50 -9.31 -1.46
CA TYR A 833 5.04 -10.16 -0.39
C TYR A 833 6.06 -11.15 -0.96
N PRO A 834 7.38 -10.93 -0.78
CA PRO A 834 8.40 -11.90 -1.17
C PRO A 834 8.57 -13.00 -0.11
N PHE A 835 8.50 -14.27 -0.54
CA PHE A 835 8.85 -15.40 0.32
C PHE A 835 10.37 -15.51 0.54
N ALA A 836 11.18 -15.08 -0.43
CA ALA A 836 12.62 -14.90 -0.30
C ALA A 836 13.12 -13.80 -1.25
N TYR A 837 14.31 -13.28 -0.95
CA TYR A 837 14.95 -12.20 -1.68
C TYR A 837 16.47 -12.28 -1.53
N HIS A 838 17.22 -11.61 -2.41
CA HIS A 838 18.68 -11.78 -2.53
C HIS A 838 19.46 -11.23 -1.35
N ASP A 839 18.98 -10.22 -0.62
CA ASP A 839 19.69 -9.70 0.56
C ASP A 839 19.45 -10.56 1.81
N GLY A 840 18.30 -11.23 1.88
CA GLY A 840 17.87 -12.03 3.03
C GLY A 840 18.38 -13.46 2.97
N ARG A 841 19.71 -13.61 2.87
CA ARG A 841 20.42 -14.90 2.75
C ARG A 841 21.34 -15.15 3.94
N SER A 842 21.51 -16.44 4.29
CA SER A 842 22.42 -16.91 5.33
C SER A 842 23.53 -17.80 4.76
N ARG A 843 24.68 -17.87 5.46
CA ARG A 843 25.81 -18.74 5.06
C ARG A 843 25.51 -20.22 5.26
N ASP A 844 24.82 -20.56 6.34
CA ASP A 844 24.36 -21.91 6.67
C ASP A 844 22.84 -21.87 6.93
N ALA A 845 22.21 -23.03 7.20
CA ALA A 845 20.79 -23.06 7.55
C ALA A 845 20.52 -22.19 8.79
N ASP A 846 19.62 -21.23 8.67
CA ASP A 846 19.26 -20.28 9.72
C ASP A 846 17.73 -20.17 9.77
N PRO A 847 17.06 -20.53 10.86
CA PRO A 847 15.60 -20.52 10.92
C PRO A 847 14.98 -19.11 10.88
N GLU A 848 15.73 -18.07 11.28
CA GLU A 848 15.25 -16.68 11.27
C GLU A 848 15.44 -16.01 9.89
N ILE A 849 16.36 -16.55 9.08
CA ILE A 849 16.62 -16.13 7.69
C ILE A 849 16.48 -17.34 6.75
N ALA A 850 15.35 -18.04 6.83
CA ALA A 850 15.18 -19.35 6.19
C ALA A 850 15.36 -19.30 4.66
N THR A 851 16.26 -20.14 4.13
CA THR A 851 16.50 -20.30 2.68
C THR A 851 16.38 -21.77 2.29
N TYR A 852 16.67 -22.13 1.04
CA TYR A 852 16.71 -23.53 0.60
C TYR A 852 17.57 -24.43 1.51
N LYS A 853 18.59 -23.87 2.18
CA LYS A 853 19.48 -24.56 3.12
C LYS A 853 18.76 -25.16 4.32
N ASN A 854 17.60 -24.61 4.70
CA ASN A 854 16.78 -25.14 5.78
C ASN A 854 15.98 -26.39 5.35
N GLY A 855 16.06 -26.79 4.08
CA GLY A 855 15.53 -28.06 3.57
C GLY A 855 14.01 -28.13 3.60
N LEU A 856 13.49 -29.29 4.03
CA LEU A 856 12.05 -29.59 4.07
C LEU A 856 11.25 -28.52 4.83
N ALA A 857 11.80 -27.92 5.90
CA ALA A 857 11.17 -26.84 6.64
C ALA A 857 10.92 -25.59 5.78
N TYR A 858 11.90 -25.15 4.98
CA TYR A 858 11.71 -24.02 4.06
C TYR A 858 10.72 -24.35 2.95
N HIS A 859 10.76 -25.58 2.45
CA HIS A 859 9.78 -26.04 1.46
C HIS A 859 8.35 -26.08 2.03
N GLN A 860 8.17 -26.49 3.29
CA GLN A 860 6.88 -26.42 3.98
C GLN A 860 6.38 -24.98 4.12
N GLN A 861 7.26 -24.08 4.57
CA GLN A 861 6.97 -22.66 4.72
C GLN A 861 6.55 -22.02 3.40
N GLN A 862 7.21 -22.38 2.30
CA GLN A 862 6.84 -21.93 0.95
C GLN A 862 5.44 -22.42 0.56
N LYS A 863 5.13 -23.70 0.83
CA LYS A 863 3.78 -24.26 0.54
C LYS A 863 2.71 -23.59 1.41
N PHE A 864 3.00 -23.33 2.69
CA PHE A 864 2.10 -22.59 3.57
C PHE A 864 1.85 -21.17 3.05
N PHE A 865 2.91 -20.45 2.70
CA PHE A 865 2.86 -19.10 2.13
C PHE A 865 1.94 -19.01 0.92
N LEU A 866 1.93 -20.05 0.08
CA LEU A 866 1.03 -20.13 -1.08
C LEU A 866 -0.41 -20.52 -0.70
N SER A 867 -0.59 -21.30 0.37
CA SER A 867 -1.90 -21.75 0.84
C SER A 867 -2.68 -20.71 1.66
N TRP A 868 -1.98 -19.85 2.41
CA TRP A 868 -2.60 -18.88 3.30
C TRP A 868 -3.14 -17.69 2.47
N PRO A 869 -4.39 -17.25 2.68
CA PRO A 869 -5.05 -16.26 1.83
C PRO A 869 -4.64 -14.82 2.16
N LEU A 870 -3.39 -14.61 2.60
CA LEU A 870 -2.83 -13.28 2.85
C LEU A 870 -2.09 -12.78 1.63
N GLY A 871 -2.25 -11.49 1.34
CA GLY A 871 -1.47 -10.75 0.36
C GLY A 871 -1.98 -10.91 -1.06
N ASN A 872 -2.27 -9.79 -1.72
CA ASN A 872 -2.75 -9.82 -3.10
C ASN A 872 -1.63 -10.26 -4.05
N THR A 873 -0.41 -9.74 -3.92
CA THR A 873 0.69 -10.12 -4.81
C THR A 873 1.78 -10.85 -4.03
N VAL A 874 2.11 -12.08 -4.44
CA VAL A 874 3.13 -12.90 -3.79
C VAL A 874 4.28 -13.19 -4.74
N LEU A 875 5.51 -13.16 -4.24
CA LEU A 875 6.72 -13.41 -5.01
C LEU A 875 7.45 -14.64 -4.46
N VAL A 876 7.51 -15.71 -5.25
CA VAL A 876 8.35 -16.88 -4.96
C VAL A 876 9.74 -16.72 -5.57
N TRP A 877 10.63 -17.62 -5.18
CA TRP A 877 12.06 -17.51 -5.45
C TRP A 877 12.54 -18.65 -6.35
N GLY A 878 13.46 -18.32 -7.26
CA GLY A 878 14.23 -19.28 -8.06
C GLY A 878 15.68 -18.84 -8.11
N GLY A 879 16.53 -19.47 -7.28
CA GLY A 879 17.91 -19.06 -7.08
C GLY A 879 18.94 -20.14 -7.36
N TYR A 880 20.13 -19.92 -6.81
CA TYR A 880 21.29 -20.79 -6.93
C TYR A 880 21.97 -20.98 -5.57
N GLY A 881 22.81 -22.00 -5.45
CA GLY A 881 23.50 -22.33 -4.22
C GLY A 881 24.78 -21.52 -3.99
N TRP A 882 25.03 -21.15 -2.74
CA TRP A 882 26.18 -20.33 -2.36
C TRP A 882 26.90 -20.85 -1.11
N ARG A 883 28.22 -20.61 -1.08
CA ARG A 883 29.09 -20.84 0.09
C ARG A 883 29.40 -19.54 0.81
N ASP A 884 29.73 -18.51 0.04
CA ASP A 884 29.92 -17.15 0.51
C ASP A 884 28.79 -16.25 -0.03
N LEU A 885 28.42 -15.23 0.74
CA LEU A 885 27.31 -14.34 0.39
C LEU A 885 27.63 -13.46 -0.82
N ASN A 886 28.91 -13.30 -1.20
CA ASN A 886 29.32 -12.52 -2.37
C ASN A 886 29.37 -13.31 -3.67
N HIS A 887 29.21 -14.64 -3.66
CA HIS A 887 29.32 -15.42 -4.89
C HIS A 887 28.24 -15.05 -5.93
N GLY A 888 28.64 -14.98 -7.20
CA GLY A 888 27.73 -14.88 -8.34
C GLY A 888 26.99 -16.19 -8.62
N PRO A 889 26.27 -16.31 -9.73
CA PRO A 889 25.61 -17.56 -10.13
C PRO A 889 26.62 -18.69 -10.39
N PRO A 890 26.18 -19.95 -10.54
CA PRO A 890 27.04 -21.04 -11.01
C PRO A 890 27.73 -20.64 -12.32
N GLY A 891 29.05 -20.88 -12.46
CA GLY A 891 29.87 -20.40 -13.59
C GLY A 891 30.45 -18.99 -13.42
N CYS A 892 30.17 -18.35 -12.29
CA CYS A 892 30.64 -17.02 -11.95
C CYS A 892 31.22 -17.00 -10.53
N ASP A 893 32.41 -17.57 -10.39
CA ASP A 893 33.25 -17.47 -9.21
C ASP A 893 34.58 -16.78 -9.53
N LYS A 894 35.35 -16.49 -8.48
CA LYS A 894 36.70 -15.92 -8.60
C LYS A 894 37.62 -16.69 -9.56
N ALA A 895 37.42 -18.01 -9.69
CA ALA A 895 38.20 -18.86 -10.58
C ALA A 895 37.85 -18.70 -12.07
N ASP A 896 36.64 -18.22 -12.38
CA ASP A 896 36.13 -18.05 -13.75
C ASP A 896 36.50 -16.66 -14.33
N GLY A 897 37.03 -15.77 -13.48
CA GLY A 897 37.40 -14.41 -13.84
C GLY A 897 36.26 -13.40 -13.65
N ASP A 898 36.60 -12.11 -13.74
CA ASP A 898 35.67 -11.02 -13.44
C ASP A 898 34.61 -10.80 -14.55
N HIS A 899 34.85 -11.29 -15.76
CA HIS A 899 33.92 -11.25 -16.89
C HIS A 899 33.42 -12.66 -17.24
N CYS A 900 32.72 -13.28 -16.29
CA CYS A 900 32.24 -14.67 -16.35
C CYS A 900 30.91 -14.83 -17.13
N SER A 901 30.46 -16.07 -17.31
CA SER A 901 29.14 -16.38 -17.88
C SER A 901 28.41 -17.41 -17.00
N PRO A 902 27.15 -17.17 -16.62
CA PRO A 902 26.38 -18.14 -15.84
C PRO A 902 26.28 -19.48 -16.58
N LEU A 903 26.42 -20.60 -15.86
CA LEU A 903 26.18 -21.92 -16.41
C LEU A 903 24.71 -22.04 -16.85
N PRO A 904 24.42 -22.70 -17.98
CA PRO A 904 23.05 -22.97 -18.39
C PRO A 904 22.26 -23.71 -17.30
N VAL A 905 21.01 -23.32 -17.09
CA VAL A 905 20.05 -24.06 -16.27
C VAL A 905 19.65 -25.34 -16.97
N TYR A 906 19.52 -25.31 -18.30
CA TYR A 906 19.13 -26.46 -19.09
C TYR A 906 20.35 -27.19 -19.66
N ASP A 907 20.38 -28.51 -19.54
CA ASP A 907 21.37 -29.36 -20.22
C ASP A 907 21.12 -29.46 -21.74
N GLU A 908 22.04 -30.09 -22.46
CA GLU A 908 21.94 -30.29 -23.92
C GLU A 908 20.73 -31.14 -24.34
N SER A 909 20.18 -31.95 -23.43
CA SER A 909 18.96 -32.74 -23.65
C SER A 909 17.69 -31.94 -23.35
N GLY A 910 17.84 -30.70 -22.87
CA GLY A 910 16.76 -29.81 -22.51
C GLY A 910 16.17 -30.02 -21.12
N ASN A 911 16.84 -30.77 -20.23
CA ASN A 911 16.39 -30.94 -18.84
C ASN A 911 16.93 -29.82 -17.95
N ALA A 912 16.09 -29.30 -17.06
CA ALA A 912 16.53 -28.31 -16.06
C ALA A 912 17.39 -28.97 -14.97
N GLN A 913 18.59 -28.45 -14.76
CA GLN A 913 19.60 -28.92 -13.80
C GLN A 913 19.33 -28.38 -12.37
N CYS A 914 18.10 -28.54 -11.92
CA CYS A 914 17.63 -28.02 -10.64
C CYS A 914 17.94 -28.97 -9.48
N MET A 915 18.00 -28.43 -8.26
CA MET A 915 18.08 -29.24 -7.05
C MET A 915 16.73 -29.94 -6.80
N PRO A 916 16.72 -31.25 -6.48
CA PRO A 916 15.49 -31.94 -6.05
C PRO A 916 14.87 -31.27 -4.81
N ALA A 917 13.56 -31.47 -4.64
CA ALA A 917 12.88 -31.00 -3.43
C ALA A 917 13.49 -31.67 -2.19
N PRO A 918 13.81 -30.90 -1.13
CA PRO A 918 14.46 -31.45 0.06
C PRO A 918 13.51 -32.35 0.86
N THR A 919 14.02 -33.47 1.36
CA THR A 919 13.27 -34.45 2.17
C THR A 919 13.64 -34.42 3.66
N GLU A 920 14.61 -33.62 4.05
CA GLU A 920 15.09 -33.51 5.44
C GLU A 920 15.37 -32.06 5.83
N SER A 921 15.56 -31.80 7.13
CA SER A 921 15.82 -30.46 7.67
C SER A 921 16.88 -30.52 8.77
N PRO A 922 17.94 -29.69 8.70
CA PRO A 922 18.34 -28.87 7.54
C PRO A 922 18.82 -29.74 6.36
N LEU A 923 19.13 -29.14 5.21
CA LEU A 923 19.88 -29.85 4.17
C LEU A 923 21.27 -30.25 4.68
N PRO A 924 21.83 -31.39 4.23
CA PRO A 924 23.22 -31.74 4.47
C PRO A 924 24.14 -30.61 4.05
N ARG A 925 25.15 -30.32 4.86
CA ARG A 925 26.01 -29.14 4.68
C ARG A 925 26.69 -29.10 3.31
N ASP A 926 27.07 -30.25 2.76
CA ASP A 926 27.73 -30.35 1.46
C ASP A 926 26.76 -30.03 0.31
N GLU A 927 25.52 -30.53 0.38
CA GLU A 927 24.45 -30.21 -0.57
C GLU A 927 24.04 -28.74 -0.45
N ALA A 928 23.83 -28.25 0.76
CA ALA A 928 23.47 -26.86 1.04
C ALA A 928 24.51 -25.85 0.51
N ARG A 929 25.77 -26.28 0.36
CA ARG A 929 26.89 -25.47 -0.11
C ARG A 929 27.29 -25.76 -1.55
N GLU A 930 26.57 -26.61 -2.26
CA GLU A 930 26.85 -26.93 -3.66
C GLU A 930 26.56 -25.71 -4.57
N ARG A 931 27.44 -25.45 -5.55
CA ARG A 931 27.31 -24.34 -6.50
C ARG A 931 26.48 -24.78 -7.71
N ARG A 932 25.16 -24.88 -7.54
CA ARG A 932 24.21 -25.32 -8.58
C ARG A 932 22.95 -24.45 -8.62
N TRP A 933 22.12 -24.62 -9.65
CA TRP A 933 20.78 -24.06 -9.68
C TRP A 933 19.87 -24.80 -8.68
N ILE A 934 19.15 -24.05 -7.84
CA ILE A 934 18.26 -24.63 -6.83
C ILE A 934 16.86 -24.81 -7.40
N CYS A 935 16.34 -23.77 -8.06
CA CYS A 935 15.00 -23.74 -8.65
C CYS A 935 13.90 -24.08 -7.64
N GLU A 936 13.81 -23.32 -6.55
CA GLU A 936 12.82 -23.54 -5.50
C GLU A 936 11.39 -23.50 -6.05
N HIS A 937 11.13 -22.68 -7.08
CA HIS A 937 9.85 -22.63 -7.80
C HIS A 937 9.48 -23.93 -8.54
N ARG A 938 10.45 -24.83 -8.76
CA ARG A 938 10.28 -26.16 -9.37
C ARG A 938 10.11 -27.30 -8.38
N TRP A 939 10.24 -27.04 -7.08
CA TRP A 939 10.09 -28.09 -6.10
C TRP A 939 8.69 -28.68 -6.11
N GLN A 940 8.62 -30.00 -5.88
CA GLN A 940 7.38 -30.75 -5.91
C GLN A 940 6.31 -30.08 -5.03
N GLY A 941 5.09 -29.94 -5.56
CA GLY A 941 4.00 -29.31 -4.83
C GLY A 941 3.90 -27.80 -5.02
N VAL A 942 4.97 -27.08 -5.40
CA VAL A 942 4.87 -25.62 -5.63
C VAL A 942 3.87 -25.33 -6.75
N ALA A 943 3.97 -26.04 -7.87
CA ALA A 943 3.03 -25.92 -8.98
C ALA A 943 1.59 -26.24 -8.55
N GLY A 944 1.34 -27.30 -7.79
CA GLY A 944 -0.01 -27.57 -7.28
C GLY A 944 -0.48 -26.53 -6.27
N MET A 945 0.41 -25.99 -5.43
CA MET A 945 0.07 -24.89 -4.52
C MET A 945 -0.25 -23.58 -5.26
N MET A 946 0.31 -23.35 -6.46
CA MET A 946 -0.18 -22.28 -7.35
C MET A 946 -1.65 -22.50 -7.69
N HIS A 947 -2.01 -23.72 -8.11
CA HIS A 947 -3.40 -24.07 -8.44
C HIS A 947 -4.34 -23.90 -7.24
N PHE A 948 -3.90 -24.37 -6.06
CA PHE A 948 -4.64 -24.20 -4.81
C PHE A 948 -4.85 -22.73 -4.50
N ARG A 949 -3.79 -21.91 -4.49
CA ARG A 949 -3.87 -20.48 -4.22
C ARG A 949 -4.87 -19.82 -5.15
N LYS A 950 -4.76 -20.08 -6.45
CA LYS A 950 -5.67 -19.50 -7.44
C LYS A 950 -7.12 -19.86 -7.14
N SER A 951 -7.39 -21.11 -6.78
CA SER A 951 -8.74 -21.59 -6.50
C SER A 951 -9.32 -21.10 -5.16
N CYS A 952 -8.47 -20.78 -4.19
CA CYS A 952 -8.88 -20.63 -2.79
C CYS A 952 -8.65 -19.24 -2.20
N ARG A 953 -7.78 -18.41 -2.79
CA ARG A 953 -7.34 -17.11 -2.24
C ARG A 953 -8.45 -16.11 -1.95
N THR A 954 -9.52 -16.10 -2.75
CA THR A 954 -10.65 -15.17 -2.58
C THR A 954 -11.64 -15.61 -1.49
N LYS A 955 -11.44 -16.81 -0.94
CA LYS A 955 -12.29 -17.37 0.11
C LYS A 955 -11.72 -16.97 1.47
N GLY A 956 -12.56 -16.37 2.31
CA GLY A 956 -12.18 -16.07 3.69
C GLY A 956 -11.87 -17.31 4.51
N VAL A 957 -11.04 -17.16 5.54
CA VAL A 957 -10.77 -18.22 6.52
C VAL A 957 -12.06 -18.54 7.27
N SER A 958 -12.60 -19.74 7.07
CA SER A 958 -13.87 -20.15 7.69
C SER A 958 -13.67 -20.94 8.97
N LYS A 959 -12.51 -21.60 9.11
CA LYS A 959 -12.16 -22.38 10.30
C LYS A 959 -10.66 -22.58 10.41
N VAL A 960 -10.14 -22.52 11.63
CA VAL A 960 -8.77 -22.90 12.00
C VAL A 960 -8.88 -23.96 13.08
N TRP A 961 -8.00 -24.95 13.02
CA TRP A 961 -7.78 -25.94 14.08
C TRP A 961 -6.33 -25.80 14.54
N LYS A 962 -6.13 -25.30 15.76
CA LYS A 962 -4.82 -25.05 16.36
C LYS A 962 -4.81 -25.44 17.84
N ASP A 963 -3.64 -25.35 18.46
CA ASP A 963 -3.46 -25.46 19.91
C ASP A 963 -4.03 -26.77 20.51
N ASP A 964 -5.04 -26.69 21.38
CA ASP A 964 -5.64 -27.84 22.05
C ASP A 964 -6.70 -28.59 21.20
N GLU A 965 -7.10 -28.03 20.06
CA GLU A 965 -8.03 -28.70 19.12
C GLU A 965 -7.37 -29.85 18.34
N VAL A 966 -6.05 -29.82 18.22
CA VAL A 966 -5.22 -30.82 17.52
C VAL A 966 -3.98 -31.16 18.34
N ALA A 967 -3.27 -32.23 17.99
CA ALA A 967 -2.04 -32.53 18.71
C ALA A 967 -0.97 -31.46 18.44
N LEU A 968 -0.08 -31.23 19.41
CA LEU A 968 0.98 -30.24 19.34
C LEU A 968 1.81 -30.34 18.04
N GLY A 969 2.18 -29.19 17.47
CA GLY A 969 2.91 -29.14 16.19
C GLY A 969 2.07 -29.49 14.96
N ARG A 970 0.75 -29.62 15.09
CA ARG A 970 -0.18 -29.79 13.99
C ARG A 970 -1.10 -28.59 13.89
N ALA A 971 -1.51 -28.27 12.67
CA ALA A 971 -2.53 -27.27 12.45
C ALA A 971 -3.28 -27.54 11.15
N ALA A 972 -4.53 -27.08 11.08
CA ALA A 972 -5.31 -27.13 9.87
C ALA A 972 -6.17 -25.88 9.73
N PHE A 973 -6.60 -25.57 8.51
CA PHE A 973 -7.55 -24.49 8.26
C PHE A 973 -8.39 -24.76 7.01
N ARG A 974 -9.53 -24.07 6.94
CA ARG A 974 -10.48 -24.13 5.83
C ARG A 974 -10.70 -22.73 5.27
N LEU A 975 -10.75 -22.62 3.95
CA LEU A 975 -11.09 -21.39 3.23
C LEU A 975 -12.43 -21.59 2.52
N GLY A 976 -13.45 -20.83 2.97
CA GLY A 976 -14.83 -21.04 2.55
C GLY A 976 -15.29 -22.50 2.78
N GLU A 977 -16.05 -23.06 1.85
CA GLU A 977 -16.49 -24.47 1.91
C GLU A 977 -15.70 -25.39 0.98
N ASP A 978 -14.75 -24.83 0.25
CA ASP A 978 -14.17 -25.47 -0.93
C ASP A 978 -12.73 -25.92 -0.75
N CYS A 979 -12.03 -25.43 0.27
CA CYS A 979 -10.59 -25.57 0.38
C CYS A 979 -10.18 -25.95 1.80
N PHE A 980 -9.31 -26.95 1.93
CA PHE A 980 -8.81 -27.44 3.20
C PHE A 980 -7.30 -27.65 3.15
N VAL A 981 -6.63 -27.28 4.25
CA VAL A 981 -5.19 -27.43 4.43
C VAL A 981 -4.92 -28.04 5.81
N ALA A 982 -3.99 -28.97 5.88
CA ALA A 982 -3.45 -29.51 7.13
C ALA A 982 -1.92 -29.59 7.04
N LEU A 983 -1.22 -29.31 8.14
CA LEU A 983 0.24 -29.33 8.19
C LEU A 983 0.74 -29.92 9.51
N VAL A 984 1.92 -30.54 9.45
CA VAL A 984 2.67 -30.98 10.64
C VAL A 984 4.01 -30.27 10.62
N ARG A 985 4.24 -29.39 11.59
CA ARG A 985 5.43 -28.53 11.67
C ARG A 985 6.73 -29.31 11.42
N GLY A 986 7.58 -28.75 10.57
CA GLY A 986 8.93 -29.25 10.31
C GLY A 986 9.85 -29.13 11.54
N ARG A 987 10.83 -30.04 11.62
CA ARG A 987 11.85 -30.02 12.66
C ARG A 987 12.85 -28.88 12.43
N ARG A 988 13.36 -28.28 13.50
CA ARG A 988 14.45 -27.30 13.41
C ARG A 988 15.83 -27.95 13.51
N PRO A 989 16.87 -27.34 12.93
CA PRO A 989 18.24 -27.85 13.04
C PRO A 989 18.73 -28.04 14.48
N GLU A 990 18.25 -27.22 15.42
CA GLU A 990 18.69 -27.25 16.82
C GLU A 990 17.91 -28.24 17.69
N GLU A 991 16.80 -28.80 17.20
CA GLU A 991 16.00 -29.76 17.95
C GLU A 991 16.68 -31.14 17.99
N PRO A 992 16.66 -31.87 19.12
CA PRO A 992 17.20 -33.22 19.19
C PRO A 992 16.42 -34.20 18.29
N PRO A 993 17.01 -35.36 17.92
CA PRO A 993 16.33 -36.39 17.11
C PRO A 993 15.01 -36.88 17.75
N GLU A 994 14.08 -37.36 16.91
CA GLU A 994 12.65 -37.66 17.17
C GLU A 994 12.28 -38.39 18.47
N ALA A 995 13.22 -39.02 19.17
CA ALA A 995 12.95 -39.79 20.37
C ALA A 995 12.70 -38.94 21.64
N GLU A 996 13.03 -37.64 21.65
CA GLU A 996 13.02 -36.84 22.88
C GLU A 996 11.92 -35.77 22.97
N VAL A 997 11.26 -35.39 21.85
CA VAL A 997 10.19 -34.39 21.87
C VAL A 997 8.82 -35.07 21.75
N VAL A 998 8.30 -35.56 22.88
CA VAL A 998 6.99 -36.20 22.96
C VAL A 998 5.90 -35.24 22.48
N GLY A 999 5.23 -35.58 21.37
CA GLY A 999 4.08 -34.86 20.85
C GLY A 999 4.37 -33.81 19.76
N VAL A 1000 5.63 -33.57 19.37
CA VAL A 1000 6.01 -32.66 18.28
C VAL A 1000 6.62 -33.46 17.13
N GLY A 1001 5.79 -34.19 16.38
CA GLY A 1001 6.27 -34.93 15.21
C GLY A 1001 5.42 -36.13 14.78
N GLY A 1002 5.95 -36.84 13.78
CA GLY A 1002 5.33 -38.02 13.19
C GLY A 1002 4.21 -37.72 12.19
N THR A 1003 3.60 -38.79 11.66
CA THR A 1003 2.52 -38.67 10.68
C THR A 1003 1.19 -38.39 11.37
N TRP A 1004 0.49 -37.34 10.93
CA TRP A 1004 -0.89 -37.09 11.28
C TRP A 1004 -1.81 -37.85 10.33
N ASP A 1005 -2.38 -38.95 10.82
CA ASP A 1005 -3.49 -39.63 10.15
C ASP A 1005 -4.75 -38.78 10.28
N LEU A 1006 -5.31 -38.36 9.13
CA LEU A 1006 -6.51 -37.56 9.07
C LEU A 1006 -7.78 -38.40 9.06
N GLN A 1007 -7.70 -39.74 9.12
CA GLN A 1007 -8.90 -40.59 9.16
C GLN A 1007 -9.85 -40.17 10.28
N GLY A 1008 -11.12 -39.94 9.94
CA GLY A 1008 -12.13 -39.44 10.88
C GLY A 1008 -12.14 -37.92 11.07
N PHE A 1009 -11.19 -37.19 10.48
CA PHE A 1009 -11.16 -35.73 10.55
C PHE A 1009 -12.21 -35.11 9.62
N HIS A 1010 -13.02 -34.19 10.15
CA HIS A 1010 -14.12 -33.58 9.41
C HIS A 1010 -13.63 -32.32 8.65
N VAL A 1011 -13.28 -32.50 7.37
CA VAL A 1011 -12.82 -31.42 6.48
C VAL A 1011 -13.97 -30.65 5.84
N GLY A 1012 -15.15 -31.28 5.73
CA GLY A 1012 -16.37 -30.65 5.22
C GLY A 1012 -16.39 -30.40 3.70
N LEU A 1013 -15.52 -31.08 2.93
CA LEU A 1013 -15.58 -31.09 1.47
C LEU A 1013 -16.56 -32.17 0.99
N PRO A 1014 -17.15 -32.04 -0.22
CA PRO A 1014 -18.01 -33.08 -0.78
C PRO A 1014 -17.31 -34.44 -0.88
N ALA A 1015 -18.09 -35.53 -0.82
CA ALA A 1015 -17.54 -36.89 -0.98
C ALA A 1015 -16.72 -37.01 -2.25
N GLY A 1016 -15.54 -37.62 -2.20
CA GLY A 1016 -14.71 -37.81 -3.39
C GLY A 1016 -13.26 -38.11 -3.07
N ARG A 1017 -12.50 -38.45 -4.13
CA ARG A 1017 -11.05 -38.58 -4.06
C ARG A 1017 -10.43 -37.30 -4.59
N TYR A 1018 -9.67 -36.60 -3.76
CA TYR A 1018 -9.03 -35.34 -4.06
C TYR A 1018 -7.56 -35.56 -4.32
N CYS A 1019 -7.03 -34.85 -5.31
CA CYS A 1019 -5.59 -34.72 -5.42
C CYS A 1019 -5.09 -33.77 -4.33
N ASP A 1020 -4.04 -34.17 -3.62
CA ASP A 1020 -3.32 -33.25 -2.76
C ASP A 1020 -2.38 -32.38 -3.61
N MET A 1021 -2.73 -31.10 -3.70
CA MET A 1021 -2.02 -30.07 -4.46
C MET A 1021 -0.58 -29.88 -3.98
N SER A 1022 -0.30 -30.12 -2.69
CA SER A 1022 1.04 -30.00 -2.15
C SER A 1022 2.00 -31.12 -2.60
N SER A 1023 1.50 -32.11 -3.36
CA SER A 1023 2.28 -33.22 -3.93
C SER A 1023 2.43 -33.15 -5.45
N LEU A 1024 1.68 -32.27 -6.13
CA LEU A 1024 1.65 -32.20 -7.59
C LEU A 1024 2.91 -31.52 -8.14
N HIS A 1025 3.63 -32.21 -9.02
CA HIS A 1025 4.87 -31.70 -9.63
C HIS A 1025 4.62 -30.57 -10.63
N THR A 1026 3.62 -30.73 -11.50
CA THR A 1026 3.27 -29.75 -12.52
C THR A 1026 1.77 -29.81 -12.84
N GLN A 1027 1.21 -28.66 -13.18
CA GLN A 1027 -0.14 -28.56 -13.75
C GLN A 1027 -0.13 -28.80 -15.27
N GLY A 1028 0.99 -28.57 -15.94
CA GLY A 1028 1.13 -28.78 -17.37
C GLY A 1028 0.86 -30.24 -17.74
N GLY A 1029 -0.22 -30.49 -18.48
CA GLY A 1029 -0.62 -31.84 -18.87
C GLY A 1029 -1.29 -32.66 -17.77
N TRP A 1030 -1.62 -32.07 -16.61
CA TRP A 1030 -2.37 -32.76 -15.57
C TRP A 1030 -3.86 -32.90 -15.96
N ASP A 1031 -4.30 -34.13 -16.23
CA ASP A 1031 -5.65 -34.45 -16.71
C ASP A 1031 -6.71 -34.60 -15.60
N GLN A 1032 -6.28 -34.47 -14.34
CA GLN A 1032 -7.07 -34.67 -13.12
C GLN A 1032 -7.58 -36.10 -12.90
N THR A 1033 -6.89 -37.12 -13.43
CA THR A 1033 -7.24 -38.54 -13.18
C THR A 1033 -6.43 -39.15 -12.04
N SER A 1034 -5.20 -38.67 -11.83
CA SER A 1034 -4.28 -39.13 -10.79
C SER A 1034 -3.34 -38.03 -10.33
N CYS A 1035 -2.69 -38.24 -9.19
CA CYS A 1035 -1.54 -37.47 -8.73
C CYS A 1035 -0.79 -38.22 -7.61
N PRO A 1036 0.38 -37.75 -7.15
CA PRO A 1036 1.24 -38.52 -6.25
C PRO A 1036 0.61 -38.87 -4.89
N ARG A 1037 -0.16 -37.93 -4.29
CA ARG A 1037 -0.88 -38.16 -3.02
C ARG A 1037 -2.35 -37.79 -3.16
N THR A 1038 -3.23 -38.58 -2.56
CA THR A 1038 -4.69 -38.36 -2.59
C THR A 1038 -5.31 -38.37 -1.20
N VAL A 1039 -6.43 -37.66 -1.05
CA VAL A 1039 -7.30 -37.72 0.12
C VAL A 1039 -8.68 -38.21 -0.29
N GLU A 1040 -9.22 -39.19 0.42
CA GLU A 1040 -10.58 -39.69 0.23
C GLU A 1040 -11.49 -39.12 1.31
N VAL A 1041 -12.60 -38.50 0.88
CA VAL A 1041 -13.61 -37.88 1.75
C VAL A 1041 -14.96 -38.56 1.51
N ASP A 1042 -15.70 -38.84 2.58
CA ASP A 1042 -17.01 -39.49 2.52
C ASP A 1042 -18.17 -38.51 2.31
N ALA A 1043 -19.41 -39.03 2.31
CA ALA A 1043 -20.64 -38.25 2.14
C ALA A 1043 -20.91 -37.23 3.24
N ASN A 1044 -20.29 -37.37 4.41
CA ASN A 1044 -20.44 -36.46 5.55
C ASN A 1044 -19.28 -35.45 5.62
N GLY A 1045 -18.37 -35.43 4.64
CA GLY A 1045 -17.20 -34.54 4.68
C GLY A 1045 -16.10 -35.01 5.63
N ILE A 1046 -16.09 -36.29 5.98
CA ILE A 1046 -15.10 -36.92 6.86
C ILE A 1046 -14.04 -37.62 6.00
N VAL A 1047 -12.76 -37.47 6.36
CA VAL A 1047 -11.66 -38.14 5.68
C VAL A 1047 -11.68 -39.64 5.98
N LEU A 1048 -11.71 -40.46 4.92
CA LEU A 1048 -11.58 -41.91 4.97
C LEU A 1048 -10.13 -42.36 4.89
N ARG A 1049 -9.31 -41.64 4.10
CA ARG A 1049 -7.89 -41.91 3.91
C ARG A 1049 -7.16 -40.61 3.57
N GLY A 1050 -6.12 -40.30 4.32
CA GLY A 1050 -5.26 -39.14 4.09
C GLY A 1050 -4.33 -38.94 5.27
N ALA A 1051 -3.10 -38.51 5.00
CA ALA A 1051 -2.12 -38.32 6.06
C ALA A 1051 -1.14 -37.21 5.71
N VAL A 1052 -0.63 -36.53 6.73
CA VAL A 1052 0.39 -35.47 6.62
C VAL A 1052 1.60 -35.88 7.44
N THR A 1053 2.76 -36.01 6.81
CA THR A 1053 4.01 -36.36 7.51
C THR A 1053 4.64 -35.11 8.10
N GLN A 1054 5.57 -35.29 9.04
CA GLN A 1054 6.29 -34.19 9.66
C GLN A 1054 7.08 -33.38 8.63
N GLY A 1055 7.01 -32.05 8.72
CA GLY A 1055 7.62 -31.15 7.75
C GLY A 1055 6.84 -31.02 6.45
N GLU A 1056 5.67 -31.64 6.33
CA GLU A 1056 4.81 -31.49 5.18
C GLU A 1056 3.53 -30.72 5.49
N LEU A 1057 2.89 -30.32 4.40
CA LEU A 1057 1.55 -29.80 4.37
C LEU A 1057 0.78 -30.63 3.35
N LEU A 1058 -0.53 -30.68 3.48
CA LEU A 1058 -1.49 -31.24 2.54
C LEU A 1058 -2.53 -30.17 2.22
N ALA A 1059 -2.89 -30.03 0.95
CA ALA A 1059 -3.86 -29.04 0.49
C ALA A 1059 -4.80 -29.65 -0.56
N ILE A 1060 -6.11 -29.61 -0.30
CA ILE A 1060 -7.15 -30.13 -1.18
C ILE A 1060 -8.25 -29.10 -1.39
N HIS A 1061 -8.83 -29.06 -2.59
CA HIS A 1061 -9.97 -28.19 -2.87
C HIS A 1061 -10.94 -28.82 -3.88
N THR A 1062 -12.16 -28.29 -3.98
CA THR A 1062 -13.24 -28.83 -4.83
C THR A 1062 -12.85 -28.97 -6.30
N GLY A 1063 -12.10 -28.01 -6.84
CA GLY A 1063 -11.55 -28.05 -8.21
C GLY A 1063 -10.41 -29.08 -8.44
N ALA A 1064 -9.87 -29.68 -7.38
CA ALA A 1064 -8.86 -30.74 -7.44
C ALA A 1064 -9.43 -32.15 -7.18
N ARG A 1065 -10.76 -32.30 -7.21
CA ARG A 1065 -11.41 -33.60 -7.15
C ARG A 1065 -11.08 -34.42 -8.40
N LEU A 1066 -10.52 -35.62 -8.20
CA LEU A 1066 -10.15 -36.49 -9.31
C LEU A 1066 -11.39 -37.00 -10.06
N LYS A 1067 -11.27 -37.03 -11.39
CA LYS A 1067 -12.32 -37.56 -12.27
C LYS A 1067 -12.41 -39.08 -12.07
N VAL A 1068 -13.64 -39.59 -11.94
CA VAL A 1068 -13.88 -41.03 -11.95
C VAL A 1068 -13.74 -41.51 -13.39
N LEU A 1069 -12.76 -42.38 -13.66
CA LEU A 1069 -12.71 -43.10 -14.92
C LEU A 1069 -13.94 -44.02 -14.97
N LEU A 1070 -14.93 -43.65 -15.78
CA LEU A 1070 -15.99 -44.57 -16.17
C LEU A 1070 -15.31 -45.65 -17.02
N SER A 1071 -14.93 -46.76 -16.40
CA SER A 1071 -14.47 -47.98 -17.07
C SER A 1071 -15.64 -48.76 -17.63
#